data_AF-A0AAW1IY45-F1
#
_entry.id   AF-A0AAW1IY45-F1
#
_cell.length_a   1.000
_cell.length_b   1.000
_cell.length_c   1.000
_cell.angle_alpha   90.00
_cell.angle_beta   90.00
_cell.angle_gamma   90.00
#
_symmetry.space_group_name_H-M   'P 1'
#
loop_
_entity.id
_entity.type
_entity.pdbx_description
1 polymer ?
#
loop_
_entity_poly.entity_id
_entity_poly.type
_entity_poly.pdbx_seq_one_letter_code
_entity_poly.pdbx_strand_id
1 'polypeptide(L)'
;MNRIKIRRLSTEFIRDISRDGAKKCIIPGKWLLQSLLVWPDTDSKLVTAFNWVCFINLIIVEIFHASYVILHRADIGNAIIAAATVTTTFECLVRFYIIVFKKPVVNDILSTIWREFWPLSVLSPEKENILTRKCYITLGLTVGCYGPAIICNTIITLWPYLTHNGLVLKSVYPFQWNQTYVYESVYVWQYFTEWYILILVNTFDFFMIPVVMTCAVQFAVLQDVFKNILSEKYFFMIPVVMTCAVQFAVLQDVFKNILSEKSKEQRSMLFGEEISDRKMVLKCLDRSMLFGEEISDRKMVLKCLDHQRMLLRISVQLEEVFRFAILFQFVNSTAALCSSTVVLQVDSSQFMEMLTFATAHMFQLFYYCFVGNELTVQSGNMAAAIYDCNWQLSEDLEFKKGLILMLQRSQRAQTMTAAGIIDLNFESYISGLVRLYIMLTKKKILNEILVKIWKKFWPADTLDPNQEKLLKRRAQIAVLLTSFFLLCSCVSNSQIVGLPYLRSHDMLLKSAFPFDWNELYVYEILYTYQYFLDWYILFIINAFDFFFISLVATCYLQLVIMQEVLKKVLSAESRRHKAKIFGGIGEEIGEKRMLFYCIEQHKLLINICTELENSFNIAIMIQFFVSTCGICASVLMLKVDYSQFVKMLTFAAGHATQLFYYCYVGHELILESGYLSVAIYECDWHLSYDKNFRQALLLMMQRGQKVQCLTAAGVTELNFASFLKIMRLSFSFYTLLNNLLMKNSIQ
;
A
#
# COMPACT_ATOMS: atom_id res chain seq x y z
N MET A 1 -1.02 -38.17 -0.92
CA MET A 1 -2.15 -37.65 -0.12
C MET A 1 -3.43 -37.85 -0.90
N ASN A 2 -4.34 -38.69 -0.41
CA ASN A 2 -5.67 -38.88 -0.99
C ASN A 2 -6.39 -37.52 -1.08
N ARG A 3 -6.74 -37.07 -2.30
CA ARG A 3 -7.64 -35.92 -2.52
C ARG A 3 -9.02 -36.29 -1.99
N ILE A 4 -9.24 -36.09 -0.70
CA ILE A 4 -10.56 -36.18 -0.09
C ILE A 4 -11.45 -35.18 -0.82
N LYS A 5 -12.50 -35.65 -1.49
CA LYS A 5 -13.53 -34.80 -2.06
C LYS A 5 -14.09 -33.94 -0.93
N ILE A 6 -13.83 -32.64 -1.04
CA ILE A 6 -14.36 -31.57 -0.21
C ILE A 6 -15.88 -31.58 -0.37
N ARG A 7 -16.58 -32.43 0.40
CA ARG A 7 -18.05 -32.54 0.43
C ARG A 7 -18.63 -32.05 1.76
N ARG A 8 -17.81 -31.46 2.64
CA ARG A 8 -18.13 -31.19 4.06
C ARG A 8 -17.53 -29.87 4.61
N LEU A 9 -17.48 -28.79 3.82
CA LEU A 9 -16.99 -27.47 4.28
C LEU A 9 -18.07 -26.56 4.92
N SER A 10 -19.27 -27.04 5.26
CA SER A 10 -20.27 -26.14 5.86
C SER A 10 -20.13 -25.99 7.36
N THR A 11 -20.31 -27.06 8.14
CA THR A 11 -20.38 -27.01 9.62
C THR A 11 -19.02 -27.11 10.30
N GLU A 12 -18.17 -28.06 9.91
CA GLU A 12 -16.82 -28.23 10.49
C GLU A 12 -15.93 -27.01 10.20
N PHE A 13 -15.95 -26.51 8.96
CA PHE A 13 -15.23 -25.29 8.57
C PHE A 13 -15.62 -24.07 9.40
N ILE A 14 -16.93 -23.81 9.58
CA ILE A 14 -17.41 -22.66 10.38
C ILE A 14 -16.99 -22.82 11.83
N ARG A 15 -17.16 -24.03 12.40
CA ARG A 15 -16.77 -24.31 13.78
C ARG A 15 -15.29 -24.06 14.02
N ASP A 16 -14.43 -24.50 13.11
CA ASP A 16 -12.99 -24.43 13.30
C ASP A 16 -12.42 -23.03 12.98
N ILE A 17 -12.94 -22.36 11.94
CA ILE A 17 -12.55 -20.97 11.60
C ILE A 17 -13.05 -19.96 12.64
N SER A 18 -14.20 -20.20 13.27
CA SER A 18 -14.73 -19.29 14.30
C SER A 18 -13.87 -19.16 15.54
N ARG A 19 -12.93 -20.11 15.75
CA ARG A 19 -11.99 -20.11 16.87
C ARG A 19 -10.81 -19.16 16.67
N ASP A 20 -10.53 -18.74 15.43
CA ASP A 20 -9.42 -17.84 15.10
C ASP A 20 -9.94 -16.45 14.74
N GLY A 21 -9.40 -15.43 15.42
CA GLY A 21 -9.87 -14.05 15.30
C GLY A 21 -9.77 -13.46 13.89
N ALA A 22 -8.75 -13.81 13.11
CA ALA A 22 -8.59 -13.35 11.73
C ALA A 22 -9.45 -14.16 10.76
N LYS A 23 -9.43 -15.49 10.87
CA LYS A 23 -10.19 -16.35 9.95
C LYS A 23 -11.70 -16.13 10.09
N LYS A 24 -12.19 -15.80 11.29
CA LYS A 24 -13.61 -15.51 11.58
C LYS A 24 -14.19 -14.39 10.69
N CYS A 25 -13.36 -13.47 10.20
CA CYS A 25 -13.79 -12.39 9.29
C CYS A 25 -14.26 -12.89 7.92
N ILE A 26 -13.99 -14.15 7.53
CA ILE A 26 -14.45 -14.75 6.25
C ILE A 26 -15.92 -15.20 6.31
N ILE A 27 -16.47 -15.43 7.52
CA ILE A 27 -17.82 -16.00 7.71
C ILE A 27 -18.93 -15.12 7.13
N PRO A 28 -18.96 -13.78 7.33
CA PRO A 28 -20.00 -12.94 6.76
C PRO A 28 -20.06 -13.02 5.22
N GLY A 29 -18.91 -12.96 4.54
CA GLY A 29 -18.84 -13.11 3.08
C GLY A 29 -19.35 -14.47 2.61
N LYS A 30 -19.07 -15.55 3.37
CA LYS A 30 -19.63 -16.88 3.09
C LYS A 30 -21.15 -16.89 3.17
N TRP A 31 -21.75 -16.36 4.24
CA TRP A 31 -23.20 -16.35 4.40
C TRP A 31 -23.90 -15.58 3.28
N LEU A 32 -23.35 -14.42 2.90
CA LEU A 32 -23.88 -13.61 1.79
C LEU A 32 -23.78 -14.34 0.43
N LEU A 33 -22.66 -15.01 0.15
CA LEU A 33 -22.52 -15.81 -1.07
C LEU A 33 -23.45 -17.03 -1.10
N GLN A 34 -23.75 -17.61 0.06
CA GLN A 34 -24.71 -18.70 0.19
C GLN A 34 -26.15 -18.22 -0.02
N SER A 35 -26.53 -17.04 0.47
CA SER A 35 -27.86 -16.47 0.22
C SER A 35 -28.09 -16.15 -1.27
N LEU A 36 -27.03 -15.85 -2.02
CA LEU A 36 -27.11 -15.64 -3.47
C LEU A 36 -27.02 -16.93 -4.29
N LEU A 37 -26.85 -18.10 -3.65
CA LEU A 37 -26.64 -19.40 -4.31
C LEU A 37 -25.37 -19.49 -5.19
N VAL A 38 -24.38 -18.62 -4.94
CA VAL A 38 -23.13 -18.54 -5.72
C VAL A 38 -21.95 -19.16 -4.98
N TRP A 39 -22.12 -19.67 -3.75
CA TRP A 39 -21.02 -20.24 -2.97
C TRP A 39 -20.31 -21.40 -3.73
N PRO A 40 -18.96 -21.41 -3.83
CA PRO A 40 -18.20 -22.34 -4.67
C PRO A 40 -18.38 -23.85 -4.38
N ASP A 41 -18.82 -24.22 -3.18
CA ASP A 41 -18.95 -25.63 -2.72
C ASP A 41 -20.33 -26.25 -3.05
N THR A 42 -21.22 -25.50 -3.71
CA THR A 42 -22.62 -25.92 -3.94
C THR A 42 -22.75 -26.71 -5.24
N ASP A 43 -22.62 -28.05 -5.20
CA ASP A 43 -22.67 -28.93 -6.39
C ASP A 43 -24.09 -29.43 -6.76
N SER A 44 -25.15 -28.76 -6.32
CA SER A 44 -26.52 -29.12 -6.71
C SER A 44 -26.76 -28.79 -8.20
N LYS A 45 -27.33 -29.74 -8.95
CA LYS A 45 -27.70 -29.54 -10.36
C LYS A 45 -28.67 -28.36 -10.54
N LEU A 46 -29.59 -28.16 -9.59
CA LEU A 46 -30.54 -27.05 -9.60
C LEU A 46 -29.84 -25.70 -9.41
N VAL A 47 -28.89 -25.61 -8.47
CA VAL A 47 -28.11 -24.39 -8.24
C VAL A 47 -27.23 -24.06 -9.44
N THR A 48 -26.64 -25.07 -10.07
CA THR A 48 -25.84 -24.89 -11.28
C THR A 48 -26.70 -24.37 -12.44
N ALA A 49 -27.90 -24.94 -12.64
CA ALA A 49 -28.85 -24.46 -13.65
C ALA A 49 -29.30 -23.02 -13.37
N PHE A 50 -29.60 -22.69 -12.12
CA PHE A 50 -29.94 -21.33 -11.70
C PHE A 50 -28.80 -20.33 -11.97
N ASN A 51 -27.56 -20.67 -11.63
CA ASN A 51 -26.40 -19.83 -11.89
C ASN A 51 -26.19 -19.58 -13.41
N TRP A 52 -26.44 -20.57 -14.26
CA TRP A 52 -26.42 -20.36 -15.72
C TRP A 52 -27.53 -19.41 -16.20
N VAL A 53 -28.74 -19.52 -15.64
CA VAL A 53 -29.84 -18.59 -15.94
C VAL A 53 -29.46 -17.16 -15.53
N CYS A 54 -28.94 -16.96 -14.32
CA CYS A 54 -28.47 -15.64 -13.86
C CYS A 54 -27.34 -15.09 -14.73
N PHE A 55 -26.38 -15.92 -15.13
CA PHE A 55 -25.27 -15.49 -15.98
C PHE A 55 -25.74 -15.04 -17.37
N ILE A 56 -26.62 -15.81 -18.00
CA ILE A 56 -27.23 -15.45 -19.29
C ILE A 56 -28.06 -14.17 -19.13
N ASN A 57 -28.79 -14.03 -18.03
CA ASN A 57 -29.57 -12.83 -17.75
C ASN A 57 -28.69 -11.57 -17.66
N LEU A 58 -27.57 -11.64 -16.94
CA LEU A 58 -26.60 -10.54 -16.84
C LEU A 58 -26.00 -10.19 -18.21
N ILE A 59 -25.67 -11.17 -19.05
CA ILE A 59 -25.18 -10.92 -20.42
C ILE A 59 -26.24 -10.19 -21.27
N ILE A 60 -27.51 -10.62 -21.18
CA ILE A 60 -28.60 -10.00 -21.94
C ILE A 60 -28.79 -8.54 -21.53
N VAL A 61 -28.76 -8.26 -20.21
CA VAL A 61 -28.85 -6.89 -19.67
C VAL A 61 -27.68 -6.05 -20.15
N GLU A 62 -26.46 -6.58 -20.05
CA GLU A 62 -25.24 -5.91 -20.49
C GLU A 62 -25.33 -5.51 -21.98
N ILE A 63 -25.79 -6.42 -22.84
CA ILE A 63 -25.93 -6.14 -24.28
C ILE A 63 -26.92 -5.01 -24.54
N PHE A 64 -28.11 -5.04 -23.91
CA PHE A 64 -29.13 -4.01 -24.12
C PHE A 64 -28.73 -2.65 -23.55
N HIS A 65 -28.02 -2.66 -22.43
CA HIS A 65 -27.54 -1.46 -21.76
C HIS A 65 -26.35 -0.83 -22.51
N ALA A 66 -25.36 -1.62 -22.93
CA ALA A 66 -24.26 -1.15 -23.78
C ALA A 66 -24.74 -0.65 -25.14
N SER A 67 -25.76 -1.31 -25.72
CA SER A 67 -26.38 -0.86 -26.97
C SER A 67 -27.03 0.52 -26.84
N TYR A 68 -27.59 0.84 -25.66
CA TYR A 68 -28.16 2.17 -25.40
C TYR A 68 -27.10 3.27 -25.51
N VAL A 69 -25.93 3.07 -24.92
CA VAL A 69 -24.81 4.02 -24.99
C VAL A 69 -24.37 4.26 -26.44
N ILE A 70 -24.31 3.20 -27.25
CA ILE A 70 -23.90 3.29 -28.66
C ILE A 70 -24.94 4.04 -29.51
N LEU A 71 -26.24 3.77 -29.27
CA LEU A 71 -27.34 4.31 -30.05
C LEU A 71 -27.72 5.74 -29.65
N HIS A 72 -27.63 6.08 -28.36
CA HIS A 72 -28.00 7.40 -27.82
C HIS A 72 -26.78 8.31 -27.60
N ARG A 73 -25.68 8.05 -28.30
CA ARG A 73 -24.43 8.84 -28.22
C ARG A 73 -24.59 10.33 -28.53
N ALA A 74 -25.69 10.74 -29.17
CA ALA A 74 -26.01 12.13 -29.47
C ALA A 74 -26.46 12.92 -28.23
N ASP A 75 -27.02 12.23 -27.21
CA ASP A 75 -27.41 12.82 -25.92
C ASP A 75 -26.32 12.52 -24.89
N ILE A 76 -25.35 13.44 -24.81
CA ILE A 76 -24.11 13.27 -24.05
C ILE A 76 -24.39 13.03 -22.55
N GLY A 77 -25.36 13.74 -21.96
CA GLY A 77 -25.68 13.61 -20.54
C GLY A 77 -26.20 12.21 -20.21
N ASN A 78 -27.21 11.74 -20.97
CA ASN A 78 -27.81 10.44 -20.75
C ASN A 78 -26.88 9.27 -21.13
N ALA A 79 -26.05 9.45 -22.17
CA ALA A 79 -25.07 8.45 -22.59
C ALA A 79 -23.92 8.28 -21.59
N ILE A 80 -23.44 9.36 -20.96
CA ILE A 80 -22.39 9.29 -19.93
C ILE A 80 -22.89 8.59 -18.66
N ILE A 81 -24.11 8.92 -18.21
CA ILE A 81 -24.74 8.24 -17.06
C ILE A 81 -24.97 6.76 -17.37
N ALA A 82 -25.44 6.43 -18.58
CA ALA A 82 -25.59 5.05 -19.03
C ALA A 82 -24.24 4.33 -19.15
N ALA A 83 -23.17 5.00 -19.58
CA ALA A 83 -21.84 4.39 -19.69
C ALA A 83 -21.24 4.01 -18.32
N ALA A 84 -21.46 4.83 -17.28
CA ALA A 84 -21.01 4.51 -15.91
C ALA A 84 -21.78 3.34 -15.29
N THR A 85 -23.04 3.15 -15.68
CA THR A 85 -23.86 2.01 -15.23
C THR A 85 -23.51 0.73 -16.00
N VAL A 86 -23.19 0.83 -17.30
CA VAL A 86 -22.62 -0.27 -18.12
C VAL A 86 -21.32 -0.82 -17.52
N THR A 87 -20.42 0.04 -17.05
CA THR A 87 -19.17 -0.45 -16.42
C THR A 87 -19.44 -1.20 -15.12
N THR A 88 -20.49 -0.83 -14.38
CA THR A 88 -20.91 -1.49 -13.14
C THR A 88 -21.57 -2.86 -13.40
N THR A 89 -22.44 -2.95 -14.42
CA THR A 89 -23.06 -4.22 -14.85
C THR A 89 -22.00 -5.22 -15.34
N PHE A 90 -21.00 -4.73 -16.07
CA PHE A 90 -19.86 -5.55 -16.54
C PHE A 90 -18.99 -6.06 -15.38
N GLU A 91 -18.74 -5.22 -14.37
CA GLU A 91 -17.97 -5.59 -13.19
C GLU A 91 -18.61 -6.74 -12.41
N CYS A 92 -19.94 -6.70 -12.26
CA CYS A 92 -20.73 -7.79 -11.69
C CYS A 92 -20.56 -9.10 -12.47
N LEU A 93 -20.60 -9.04 -13.80
CA LEU A 93 -20.40 -10.20 -14.67
C LEU A 93 -19.02 -10.84 -14.46
N VAL A 94 -17.96 -10.03 -14.33
CA VAL A 94 -16.60 -10.52 -14.04
C VAL A 94 -16.52 -11.20 -12.68
N ARG A 95 -17.09 -10.60 -11.64
CA ARG A 95 -17.13 -11.17 -10.27
C ARG A 95 -17.92 -12.47 -10.21
N PHE A 96 -19.08 -12.51 -10.87
CA PHE A 96 -19.88 -13.72 -11.03
C PHE A 96 -19.06 -14.83 -11.68
N TYR A 97 -18.39 -14.49 -12.79
CA TYR A 97 -17.55 -15.45 -13.52
C TYR A 97 -16.46 -16.05 -12.62
N ILE A 98 -15.78 -15.22 -11.83
CA ILE A 98 -14.73 -15.67 -10.91
C ILE A 98 -15.29 -16.64 -9.86
N ILE A 99 -16.38 -16.30 -9.17
CA ILE A 99 -16.89 -17.15 -8.09
C ILE A 99 -17.40 -18.50 -8.65
N VAL A 100 -18.15 -18.49 -9.76
CA VAL A 100 -18.82 -19.69 -10.29
C VAL A 100 -17.87 -20.56 -11.11
N PHE A 101 -17.09 -19.97 -12.01
CA PHE A 101 -16.27 -20.72 -12.97
C PHE A 101 -14.84 -20.96 -12.48
N LYS A 102 -14.30 -20.16 -11.56
CA LYS A 102 -13.01 -20.41 -10.89
C LYS A 102 -13.15 -21.11 -9.54
N LYS A 103 -14.30 -21.73 -9.25
CA LYS A 103 -14.58 -22.48 -8.01
C LYS A 103 -13.48 -23.46 -7.56
N PRO A 104 -12.75 -24.20 -8.44
CA PRO A 104 -11.72 -25.13 -7.98
C PRO A 104 -10.54 -24.42 -7.30
N VAL A 105 -10.15 -23.26 -7.82
CA VAL A 105 -9.02 -22.48 -7.28
C VAL A 105 -9.45 -21.77 -5.98
N VAL A 106 -10.67 -21.22 -5.95
CA VAL A 106 -11.23 -20.60 -4.74
C VAL A 106 -11.36 -21.62 -3.60
N ASN A 107 -11.82 -22.84 -3.90
CA ASN A 107 -11.90 -23.92 -2.91
C ASN A 107 -10.52 -24.38 -2.41
N ASP A 108 -9.50 -24.38 -3.27
CA ASP A 108 -8.12 -24.70 -2.89
C ASP A 108 -7.57 -23.66 -1.91
N ILE A 109 -7.77 -22.37 -2.19
CA ILE A 109 -7.41 -21.26 -1.30
C ILE A 109 -8.09 -21.42 0.06
N LEU A 110 -9.41 -21.63 0.09
CA LEU A 110 -10.17 -21.78 1.33
C LEU A 110 -9.77 -23.03 2.14
N SER A 111 -9.51 -24.14 1.45
CA SER A 111 -9.01 -25.37 2.09
C SER A 111 -7.66 -25.15 2.75
N THR A 112 -6.77 -24.42 2.09
CA THR A 112 -5.43 -24.11 2.60
C THR A 112 -5.50 -23.16 3.81
N ILE A 113 -6.33 -22.12 3.74
CA ILE A 113 -6.60 -21.22 4.89
C ILE A 113 -7.18 -21.99 6.08
N TRP A 114 -8.08 -22.94 5.83
CA TRP A 114 -8.68 -23.73 6.90
C TRP A 114 -7.68 -24.65 7.58
N ARG A 115 -6.91 -25.42 6.81
CA ARG A 115 -6.13 -26.56 7.30
C ARG A 115 -4.66 -26.27 7.56
N GLU A 116 -4.05 -25.38 6.78
CA GLU A 116 -2.59 -25.19 6.78
C GLU A 116 -2.17 -23.88 7.47
N PHE A 117 -3.07 -22.89 7.59
CA PHE A 117 -2.76 -21.64 8.30
C PHE A 117 -2.61 -21.86 9.81
N TRP A 118 -1.53 -21.35 10.37
CA TRP A 118 -1.26 -21.41 11.80
C TRP A 118 -2.27 -20.57 12.59
N PRO A 119 -2.70 -21.04 13.76
CA PRO A 119 -3.64 -20.28 14.58
C PRO A 119 -2.95 -19.04 15.17
N LEU A 120 -3.70 -17.94 15.31
CA LEU A 120 -3.21 -16.71 15.94
C LEU A 120 -2.75 -16.88 17.39
N SER A 121 -3.24 -17.92 18.07
CA SER A 121 -2.85 -18.28 19.45
C SER A 121 -1.37 -18.62 19.62
N VAL A 122 -0.62 -18.74 18.51
CA VAL A 122 0.85 -18.86 18.50
C VAL A 122 1.53 -17.58 18.98
N LEU A 123 0.87 -16.43 18.82
CA LEU A 123 1.41 -15.12 19.17
C LEU A 123 1.19 -14.80 20.65
N SER A 124 1.89 -13.76 21.14
CA SER A 124 1.57 -13.20 22.44
C SER A 124 0.12 -12.66 22.45
N PRO A 125 -0.61 -12.73 23.58
CA PRO A 125 -2.00 -12.29 23.67
C PRO A 125 -2.20 -10.82 23.22
N GLU A 126 -1.20 -9.98 23.44
CA GLU A 126 -1.20 -8.59 23.00
C GLU A 126 -1.18 -8.48 21.45
N LYS A 127 -0.27 -9.20 20.79
CA LYS A 127 -0.16 -9.19 19.32
C LYS A 127 -1.35 -9.86 18.64
N GLU A 128 -1.86 -10.95 19.22
CA GLU A 128 -3.10 -11.60 18.78
C GLU A 128 -4.27 -10.60 18.78
N ASN A 129 -4.44 -9.84 19.86
CA ASN A 129 -5.50 -8.82 19.96
C ASN A 129 -5.33 -7.70 18.93
N ILE A 130 -4.11 -7.22 18.68
CA ILE A 130 -3.84 -6.16 17.69
C ILE A 130 -4.21 -6.63 16.28
N LEU A 131 -3.75 -7.81 15.87
CA LEU A 131 -4.02 -8.35 14.52
C LEU A 131 -5.50 -8.70 14.33
N THR A 132 -6.12 -9.26 15.35
CA THR A 132 -7.56 -9.56 15.35
C THR A 132 -8.38 -8.27 15.22
N ARG A 133 -8.07 -7.24 16.01
CA ARG A 133 -8.72 -5.93 15.93
C ARG A 133 -8.55 -5.31 14.54
N LYS A 134 -7.37 -5.43 13.92
CA LYS A 134 -7.12 -4.95 12.56
C LYS A 134 -8.04 -5.62 11.53
N CYS A 135 -8.25 -6.93 11.63
CA CYS A 135 -9.18 -7.66 10.77
C CYS A 135 -10.63 -7.21 10.97
N TYR A 136 -11.08 -7.05 12.22
CA TYR A 136 -12.43 -6.56 12.52
C TYR A 136 -12.67 -5.11 12.10
N ILE A 137 -11.67 -4.22 12.23
CA ILE A 137 -11.78 -2.84 11.72
C ILE A 137 -11.94 -2.87 10.20
N THR A 138 -11.13 -3.67 9.50
CA THR A 138 -11.22 -3.79 8.04
C THR A 138 -12.61 -4.29 7.60
N LEU A 139 -13.12 -5.33 8.28
CA LEU A 139 -14.47 -5.85 8.05
C LEU A 139 -15.56 -4.81 8.39
N GLY A 140 -15.43 -4.13 9.52
CA GLY A 140 -16.38 -3.10 9.97
C GLY A 140 -16.45 -1.92 9.00
N LEU A 141 -15.31 -1.52 8.43
CA LEU A 141 -15.25 -0.51 7.39
C LEU A 141 -15.96 -0.96 6.11
N THR A 142 -15.76 -2.22 5.66
CA THR A 142 -16.52 -2.76 4.52
C THR A 142 -18.03 -2.81 4.77
N VAL A 143 -18.47 -3.12 5.99
CA VAL A 143 -19.90 -3.03 6.39
C VAL A 143 -20.40 -1.59 6.35
N GLY A 144 -19.61 -0.64 6.83
CA GLY A 144 -19.95 0.78 6.86
C GLY A 144 -20.25 1.37 5.48
N CYS A 145 -19.60 0.87 4.42
CA CYS A 145 -19.84 1.32 3.04
C CYS A 145 -21.07 0.70 2.37
N TYR A 146 -21.52 -0.45 2.85
CA TYR A 146 -22.69 -1.12 2.28
C TYR A 146 -24.00 -0.37 2.57
N GLY A 147 -24.10 0.26 3.75
CA GLY A 147 -25.28 1.04 4.15
C GLY A 147 -25.62 2.18 3.17
N PRO A 148 -24.69 3.12 2.90
CA PRO A 148 -24.89 4.18 1.90
C PRO A 148 -25.19 3.63 0.51
N ALA A 149 -24.54 2.54 0.09
CA ALA A 149 -24.77 1.94 -1.23
C ALA A 149 -26.20 1.40 -1.39
N ILE A 150 -26.75 0.75 -0.36
CA ILE A 150 -28.15 0.29 -0.34
C ILE A 150 -29.12 1.49 -0.43
N ILE A 151 -28.86 2.54 0.35
CA ILE A 151 -29.72 3.73 0.37
C ILE A 151 -29.72 4.41 -1.00
N CYS A 152 -28.55 4.60 -1.61
CA CYS A 152 -28.43 5.18 -2.95
C CYS A 152 -29.15 4.32 -4.00
N ASN A 153 -28.95 3.00 -3.98
CA ASN A 153 -29.61 2.10 -4.92
C ASN A 153 -31.13 2.07 -4.75
N THR A 154 -31.61 2.22 -3.51
CA THR A 154 -33.05 2.35 -3.21
C THR A 154 -33.61 3.61 -3.88
N ILE A 155 -32.89 4.74 -3.80
CA ILE A 155 -33.29 6.00 -4.46
C ILE A 155 -33.29 5.83 -5.99
N ILE A 156 -32.20 5.29 -6.57
CA ILE A 156 -32.04 5.08 -8.01
C ILE A 156 -33.15 4.17 -8.58
N THR A 157 -33.55 3.15 -7.84
CA THR A 157 -34.55 2.17 -8.31
C THR A 157 -36.00 2.58 -8.05
N LEU A 158 -36.30 3.42 -7.05
CA LEU A 158 -37.66 3.88 -6.73
C LEU A 158 -38.04 5.21 -7.38
N TRP A 159 -37.08 6.11 -7.58
CA TRP A 159 -37.35 7.46 -8.12
C TRP A 159 -37.96 7.45 -9.53
N PRO A 160 -37.45 6.66 -10.51
CA PRO A 160 -38.04 6.59 -11.86
C PRO A 160 -39.44 5.97 -11.84
N TYR A 161 -39.71 5.04 -10.93
CA TYR A 161 -41.02 4.43 -10.75
C TYR A 161 -42.06 5.44 -10.27
N LEU A 162 -41.73 6.21 -9.22
CA LEU A 162 -42.62 7.21 -8.62
C LEU A 162 -42.92 8.39 -9.55
N THR A 163 -41.98 8.72 -10.43
CA THR A 163 -42.09 9.84 -11.37
C THR A 163 -42.60 9.42 -12.75
N HIS A 164 -42.83 8.11 -12.98
CA HIS A 164 -43.11 7.53 -14.31
C HIS A 164 -42.12 7.98 -15.41
N ASN A 165 -40.88 8.31 -15.03
CA ASN A 165 -39.88 8.87 -15.92
C ASN A 165 -38.78 7.84 -16.23
N GLY A 166 -39.09 6.92 -17.14
CA GLY A 166 -38.10 6.02 -17.75
C GLY A 166 -37.81 4.74 -16.96
N LEU A 167 -36.79 4.03 -17.42
CA LEU A 167 -36.37 2.71 -16.90
C LEU A 167 -35.29 2.85 -15.84
N VAL A 168 -35.14 1.84 -14.97
CA VAL A 168 -34.07 1.76 -13.95
C VAL A 168 -32.70 1.81 -14.62
N LEU A 169 -32.49 0.95 -15.63
CA LEU A 169 -31.32 0.97 -16.49
C LEU A 169 -31.73 1.45 -17.88
N LYS A 170 -31.15 2.56 -18.33
CA LYS A 170 -31.37 3.08 -19.68
C LYS A 170 -30.88 2.06 -20.71
N SER A 171 -31.82 1.38 -21.35
CA SER A 171 -31.56 0.21 -22.20
C SER A 171 -32.40 0.27 -23.48
N VAL A 172 -31.88 -0.29 -24.57
CA VAL A 172 -32.64 -0.43 -25.83
C VAL A 172 -33.12 -1.86 -25.98
N TYR A 173 -34.42 -2.01 -26.23
CA TYR A 173 -35.06 -3.31 -26.46
C TYR A 173 -35.55 -3.42 -27.92
N PRO A 174 -35.55 -4.63 -28.50
CA PRO A 174 -36.07 -4.86 -29.86
C PRO A 174 -37.60 -4.79 -29.96
N PHE A 175 -38.29 -4.47 -28.87
CA PHE A 175 -39.74 -4.34 -28.77
C PHE A 175 -40.12 -3.02 -28.07
N GLN A 176 -41.34 -2.55 -28.31
CA GLN A 176 -41.85 -1.32 -27.68
C GLN A 176 -42.17 -1.56 -26.20
N TRP A 177 -41.28 -1.10 -25.33
CA TRP A 177 -41.42 -1.26 -23.87
C TRP A 177 -42.30 -0.19 -23.21
N ASN A 178 -42.62 0.92 -23.90
CA ASN A 178 -43.39 2.05 -23.36
C ASN A 178 -44.93 1.78 -23.25
N GLN A 179 -45.37 0.54 -23.47
CA GLN A 179 -46.77 0.13 -23.26
C GLN A 179 -46.95 -0.27 -21.79
N THR A 180 -48.05 0.13 -21.14
CA THR A 180 -48.25 0.02 -19.68
C THR A 180 -47.85 -1.34 -19.08
N TYR A 181 -48.37 -2.45 -19.63
CA TYR A 181 -48.07 -3.80 -19.11
C TYR A 181 -46.64 -4.29 -19.41
N VAL A 182 -46.07 -3.89 -20.55
CA VAL A 182 -44.71 -4.26 -20.95
C VAL A 182 -43.69 -3.45 -20.15
N TYR A 183 -43.99 -2.18 -19.90
CA TYR A 183 -43.21 -1.28 -19.06
C TYR A 183 -43.09 -1.84 -17.65
N GLU A 184 -44.21 -2.18 -17.00
CA GLU A 184 -44.21 -2.75 -15.64
C GLU A 184 -43.40 -4.05 -15.57
N SER A 185 -43.53 -4.92 -16.57
CA SER A 185 -42.80 -6.18 -16.63
C SER A 185 -41.28 -5.97 -16.77
N VAL A 186 -40.85 -5.08 -17.67
CA VAL A 186 -39.43 -4.74 -17.86
C VAL A 186 -38.86 -4.03 -16.64
N TYR A 187 -39.61 -3.13 -16.03
CA TYR A 187 -39.20 -2.39 -14.84
C TYR A 187 -38.97 -3.34 -13.65
N VAL A 188 -39.90 -4.26 -13.40
CA VAL A 188 -39.76 -5.28 -12.34
C VAL A 188 -38.53 -6.16 -12.60
N TRP A 189 -38.32 -6.58 -13.85
CA TRP A 189 -37.14 -7.36 -14.19
C TRP A 189 -35.82 -6.60 -13.97
N GLN A 190 -35.72 -5.34 -14.42
CA GLN A 190 -34.55 -4.50 -14.18
C GLN A 190 -34.34 -4.22 -12.69
N TYR A 191 -35.41 -3.98 -11.92
CA TYR A 191 -35.35 -3.76 -10.48
C TYR A 191 -34.66 -4.93 -9.77
N PHE A 192 -35.13 -6.16 -10.00
CA PHE A 192 -34.51 -7.35 -9.38
C PHE A 192 -33.08 -7.58 -9.86
N THR A 193 -32.80 -7.29 -11.14
CA THR A 193 -31.45 -7.42 -11.71
C THR A 193 -30.48 -6.44 -11.05
N GLU A 194 -30.87 -5.18 -10.88
CA GLU A 194 -30.02 -4.14 -10.29
C GLU A 194 -29.72 -4.42 -8.82
N TRP A 195 -30.73 -4.85 -8.05
CA TRP A 195 -30.53 -5.30 -6.69
C TRP A 195 -29.59 -6.53 -6.62
N TYR A 196 -29.73 -7.47 -7.54
CA TYR A 196 -28.83 -8.62 -7.62
C TYR A 196 -27.38 -8.19 -7.91
N ILE A 197 -27.18 -7.25 -8.83
CA ILE A 197 -25.87 -6.68 -9.18
C ILE A 197 -25.21 -6.04 -7.96
N LEU A 198 -25.91 -5.14 -7.28
CA LEU A 198 -25.41 -4.47 -6.09
C LEU A 198 -25.01 -5.47 -5.00
N ILE A 199 -25.90 -6.42 -4.68
CA ILE A 199 -25.66 -7.37 -3.60
C ILE A 199 -24.48 -8.29 -3.97
N LEU A 200 -24.37 -8.75 -5.22
CA LEU A 200 -23.27 -9.61 -5.65
C LEU A 200 -21.91 -8.90 -5.60
N VAL A 201 -21.83 -7.66 -6.11
CA VAL A 201 -20.62 -6.83 -6.08
C VAL A 201 -20.09 -6.67 -4.66
N ASN A 202 -20.95 -6.20 -3.75
CA ASN A 202 -20.55 -6.00 -2.36
C ASN A 202 -20.22 -7.32 -1.66
N THR A 203 -20.98 -8.38 -1.93
CA THR A 203 -20.74 -9.72 -1.37
C THR A 203 -19.39 -10.28 -1.78
N PHE A 204 -18.97 -10.05 -3.03
CA PHE A 204 -17.64 -10.43 -3.50
C PHE A 204 -16.55 -9.71 -2.70
N ASP A 205 -16.72 -8.42 -2.42
CA ASP A 205 -15.76 -7.62 -1.63
C ASP A 205 -15.69 -8.12 -0.18
N PHE A 206 -16.84 -8.43 0.44
CA PHE A 206 -16.92 -9.07 1.76
C PHE A 206 -16.23 -10.42 1.84
N PHE A 207 -16.09 -11.10 0.71
CA PHE A 207 -15.36 -12.35 0.63
C PHE A 207 -13.86 -12.13 0.39
N MET A 208 -13.51 -11.33 -0.62
CA MET A 208 -12.14 -11.15 -1.08
C MET A 208 -11.27 -10.42 -0.04
N ILE A 209 -11.76 -9.30 0.52
CA ILE A 209 -10.99 -8.46 1.44
C ILE A 209 -10.54 -9.24 2.69
N PRO A 210 -11.42 -9.95 3.42
CA PRO A 210 -10.99 -10.76 4.56
C PRO A 210 -10.05 -11.91 4.19
N VAL A 211 -10.23 -12.54 3.02
CA VAL A 211 -9.36 -13.62 2.55
C VAL A 211 -7.93 -13.12 2.34
N VAL A 212 -7.76 -12.00 1.62
CA VAL A 212 -6.43 -11.42 1.37
C VAL A 212 -5.82 -10.86 2.67
N MET A 213 -6.63 -10.23 3.53
CA MET A 213 -6.19 -9.74 4.84
C MET A 213 -5.71 -10.89 5.75
N THR A 214 -6.39 -12.03 5.75
CA THR A 214 -5.98 -13.22 6.51
C THR A 214 -4.63 -13.75 6.00
N CYS A 215 -4.39 -13.71 4.68
CA CYS A 215 -3.10 -14.05 4.09
C CYS A 215 -1.99 -13.08 4.55
N ALA A 216 -2.26 -11.77 4.58
CA ALA A 216 -1.31 -10.77 5.06
C ALA A 216 -0.97 -10.96 6.55
N VAL A 217 -1.97 -11.26 7.38
CA VAL A 217 -1.79 -11.56 8.81
C VAL A 217 -0.93 -12.79 9.03
N GLN A 218 -1.03 -13.83 8.19
CA GLN A 218 -0.17 -15.00 8.32
C GLN A 218 1.31 -14.70 8.05
N PHE A 219 1.63 -13.75 7.17
CA PHE A 219 3.01 -13.27 7.06
C PHE A 219 3.47 -12.59 8.35
N ALA A 220 2.61 -11.82 9.02
CA ALA A 220 2.93 -11.23 10.32
C ALA A 220 3.12 -12.28 11.43
N VAL A 221 2.30 -13.35 11.43
CA VAL A 221 2.48 -14.49 12.35
C VAL A 221 3.84 -15.14 12.13
N LEU A 222 4.19 -15.41 10.87
CA LEU A 222 5.45 -16.04 10.53
C LEU A 222 6.66 -15.15 10.88
N GLN A 223 6.56 -13.82 10.68
CA GLN A 223 7.57 -12.86 11.11
C GLN A 223 7.83 -12.93 12.62
N ASP A 224 6.78 -12.98 13.43
CA ASP A 224 6.90 -13.05 14.89
C ASP A 224 7.55 -14.37 15.33
N VAL A 225 7.13 -15.47 14.71
CA VAL A 225 7.76 -16.78 14.94
C VAL A 225 9.25 -16.70 14.64
N PHE A 226 9.66 -16.13 13.50
CA PHE A 226 11.07 -15.95 13.13
C PHE A 226 11.88 -15.17 14.17
N LYS A 227 11.36 -14.04 14.63
CA LYS A 227 12.03 -13.22 15.67
C LYS A 227 12.23 -13.97 16.97
N ASN A 228 11.36 -14.93 17.28
CA ASN A 228 11.37 -15.69 18.53
C ASN A 228 12.04 -17.08 18.43
N ILE A 229 12.44 -17.56 17.23
CA ILE A 229 13.06 -18.91 17.05
C ILE A 229 14.27 -19.13 17.95
N LEU A 230 15.09 -18.08 18.14
CA LEU A 230 16.36 -18.12 18.88
C LEU A 230 16.37 -17.12 20.06
N SER A 231 15.22 -16.85 20.68
CA SER A 231 15.15 -15.85 21.77
C SER A 231 16.15 -16.14 22.91
N GLU A 232 16.82 -15.07 23.39
CA GLU A 232 17.92 -15.10 24.38
C GLU A 232 17.59 -15.81 25.71
N LYS A 233 16.31 -16.09 25.97
CA LYS A 233 15.84 -16.74 27.21
C LYS A 233 16.37 -18.16 27.42
N TYR A 234 17.01 -18.80 26.43
CA TYR A 234 17.54 -20.15 26.58
C TYR A 234 19.05 -20.20 26.87
N PHE A 235 19.85 -19.26 26.33
CA PHE A 235 21.31 -19.36 26.44
C PHE A 235 21.84 -18.81 27.78
N PHE A 236 21.20 -17.78 28.34
CA PHE A 236 21.59 -17.23 29.64
C PHE A 236 20.90 -17.92 30.83
N MET A 237 19.67 -18.40 30.67
CA MET A 237 18.96 -19.05 31.78
C MET A 237 19.42 -20.50 32.02
N ILE A 238 20.01 -21.24 31.10
CA ILE A 238 20.43 -22.63 31.43
C ILE A 238 21.60 -22.61 32.43
N PRO A 239 22.69 -21.83 32.24
CA PRO A 239 23.74 -21.74 33.23
C PRO A 239 23.28 -20.98 34.48
N VAL A 240 22.49 -19.90 34.35
CA VAL A 240 22.01 -19.10 35.48
C VAL A 240 20.92 -19.81 36.28
N VAL A 241 20.01 -20.56 35.67
CA VAL A 241 19.02 -21.39 36.38
C VAL A 241 19.66 -22.67 36.89
N MET A 242 20.68 -23.26 36.24
CA MET A 242 21.43 -24.37 36.87
C MET A 242 22.28 -23.89 38.04
N THR A 243 22.97 -22.75 37.93
CA THR A 243 23.74 -22.17 39.05
C THR A 243 22.83 -21.62 40.14
N CYS A 244 21.73 -20.95 39.80
CA CYS A 244 20.71 -20.54 40.76
C CYS A 244 19.92 -21.72 41.31
N ALA A 245 19.68 -22.82 40.59
CA ALA A 245 19.01 -24.02 41.15
C ALA A 245 19.93 -24.82 42.05
N VAL A 246 21.24 -24.85 41.78
CA VAL A 246 22.25 -25.42 42.69
C VAL A 246 22.40 -24.53 43.92
N GLN A 247 22.43 -23.20 43.76
CA GLN A 247 22.43 -22.24 44.88
C GLN A 247 21.11 -22.24 45.66
N PHE A 248 19.96 -22.40 44.99
CA PHE A 248 18.64 -22.50 45.61
C PHE A 248 18.44 -23.86 46.27
N ALA A 249 19.00 -24.97 45.78
CA ALA A 249 18.92 -26.26 46.49
C ALA A 249 19.68 -26.18 47.82
N VAL A 250 20.85 -25.54 47.82
CA VAL A 250 21.63 -25.26 49.04
C VAL A 250 20.88 -24.28 49.95
N LEU A 251 20.29 -23.21 49.41
CA LEU A 251 19.47 -22.27 50.16
C LEU A 251 18.14 -22.86 50.62
N GLN A 252 17.55 -23.83 49.93
CA GLN A 252 16.27 -24.46 50.26
C GLN A 252 16.42 -25.50 51.36
N ASP A 253 17.57 -26.17 51.45
CA ASP A 253 17.94 -26.97 52.63
C ASP A 253 18.24 -26.09 53.85
N VAL A 254 18.93 -24.96 53.65
CA VAL A 254 19.17 -23.96 54.70
C VAL A 254 17.84 -23.31 55.16
N PHE A 255 16.96 -22.94 54.23
CA PHE A 255 15.65 -22.36 54.54
C PHE A 255 14.64 -23.40 55.04
N LYS A 256 14.71 -24.69 54.66
CA LYS A 256 13.90 -25.76 55.29
C LYS A 256 14.25 -25.92 56.76
N ASN A 257 15.53 -25.82 57.11
CA ASN A 257 16.00 -25.89 58.49
C ASN A 257 15.66 -24.62 59.28
N ILE A 258 15.50 -23.46 58.63
CA ILE A 258 15.11 -22.19 59.27
C ILE A 258 13.58 -22.00 59.32
N LEU A 259 12.82 -22.53 58.36
CA LEU A 259 11.36 -22.39 58.24
C LEU A 259 10.57 -23.53 58.89
N SER A 260 11.21 -24.44 59.63
CA SER A 260 10.48 -25.34 60.54
C SER A 260 9.79 -24.60 61.68
N GLU A 261 10.03 -23.28 61.84
CA GLU A 261 9.50 -22.48 62.95
C GLU A 261 8.44 -21.41 62.59
N LYS A 262 8.01 -21.21 61.32
CA LYS A 262 6.97 -20.19 61.03
C LYS A 262 5.85 -20.63 60.07
N SER A 263 4.67 -20.07 60.33
CA SER A 263 3.32 -20.54 59.99
C SER A 263 2.97 -20.62 58.49
N LYS A 264 2.01 -21.50 58.17
CA LYS A 264 1.49 -21.82 56.82
C LYS A 264 0.98 -20.61 56.01
N GLU A 265 0.61 -19.51 56.65
CA GLU A 265 0.02 -18.34 55.99
C GLU A 265 1.03 -17.55 55.14
N GLN A 266 2.28 -17.38 55.61
CA GLN A 266 3.32 -16.67 54.85
C GLN A 266 3.79 -17.44 53.61
N ARG A 267 3.61 -18.77 53.57
CA ARG A 267 3.86 -19.58 52.37
C ARG A 267 2.87 -19.30 51.23
N SER A 268 1.61 -18.99 51.53
CA SER A 268 0.61 -18.81 50.47
C SER A 268 0.71 -17.45 49.77
N MET A 269 1.13 -16.40 50.47
CA MET A 269 1.35 -15.07 49.88
C MET A 269 2.58 -15.04 48.97
N LEU A 270 3.71 -15.64 49.39
CA LEU A 270 4.93 -15.59 48.57
C LEU A 270 4.81 -16.42 47.27
N PHE A 271 4.14 -17.57 47.30
CA PHE A 271 4.05 -18.45 46.13
C PHE A 271 2.80 -18.20 45.26
N GLY A 272 1.84 -17.35 45.69
CA GLY A 272 0.59 -17.10 44.97
C GLY A 272 0.76 -16.23 43.71
N GLU A 273 1.51 -15.13 43.81
CA GLU A 273 1.77 -14.23 42.67
C GLU A 273 2.76 -14.82 41.66
N GLU A 274 3.80 -15.52 42.13
CA GLU A 274 4.79 -16.19 41.26
C GLU A 274 4.18 -17.31 40.39
N ILE A 275 3.10 -17.96 40.85
CA ILE A 275 2.41 -19.02 40.07
C ILE A 275 1.58 -18.42 38.92
N SER A 276 1.04 -17.20 39.09
CA SER A 276 0.33 -16.47 38.03
C SER A 276 1.28 -16.06 36.90
N ASP A 277 2.44 -15.49 37.27
CA ASP A 277 3.49 -15.15 36.32
C ASP A 277 4.12 -16.39 35.69
N ARG A 278 4.28 -17.51 36.43
CA ARG A 278 4.68 -18.78 35.82
C ARG A 278 3.70 -19.25 34.76
N LYS A 279 2.38 -19.18 34.97
CA LYS A 279 1.38 -19.57 33.96
C LYS A 279 1.41 -18.67 32.73
N MET A 280 1.65 -17.37 32.90
CA MET A 280 1.78 -16.42 31.80
C MET A 280 3.09 -16.62 31.02
N VAL A 281 4.18 -16.90 31.72
CA VAL A 281 5.50 -17.22 31.15
C VAL A 281 5.49 -18.60 30.47
N LEU A 282 4.81 -19.61 31.03
CA LEU A 282 4.58 -20.93 30.41
C LEU A 282 3.72 -20.84 29.14
N LYS A 283 2.69 -19.97 29.10
CA LYS A 283 1.94 -19.70 27.87
C LYS A 283 2.79 -19.08 26.76
N CYS A 284 3.81 -18.30 27.14
CA CYS A 284 4.73 -17.65 26.20
C CYS A 284 5.89 -18.55 25.74
N LEU A 285 6.02 -19.79 26.24
CA LEU A 285 7.28 -20.54 26.15
C LEU A 285 7.24 -21.86 25.38
N ASP A 286 6.10 -22.36 24.93
CA ASP A 286 6.07 -23.76 24.52
C ASP A 286 6.21 -24.00 23.01
N ARG A 287 7.41 -24.41 22.57
CA ARG A 287 7.64 -25.08 21.27
C ARG A 287 6.69 -26.29 21.11
N SER A 288 6.21 -26.88 22.22
CA SER A 288 5.23 -27.96 22.23
C SER A 288 3.77 -27.53 21.99
N MET A 289 3.40 -26.23 22.10
CA MET A 289 2.04 -25.78 21.80
C MET A 289 1.72 -25.79 20.30
N LEU A 290 2.71 -25.55 19.43
CA LEU A 290 2.52 -25.62 17.97
C LEU A 290 2.48 -27.06 17.45
N PHE A 291 3.23 -27.98 18.07
CA PHE A 291 3.56 -29.27 17.45
C PHE A 291 3.54 -30.48 18.38
N GLY A 292 3.29 -30.31 19.68
CA GLY A 292 3.19 -31.39 20.66
C GLY A 292 4.50 -32.05 21.10
N GLU A 293 5.66 -31.62 20.59
CA GLU A 293 6.98 -32.25 20.84
C GLU A 293 8.13 -31.22 20.90
N GLU A 294 9.24 -31.57 21.55
CA GLU A 294 10.51 -30.82 21.48
C GLU A 294 11.13 -30.95 20.08
N ILE A 295 11.27 -29.82 19.39
CA ILE A 295 11.72 -29.77 18.00
C ILE A 295 13.07 -29.06 17.92
N SER A 296 14.05 -29.74 17.30
CA SER A 296 15.35 -29.17 16.93
C SER A 296 15.19 -27.94 16.03
N ASP A 297 16.06 -26.95 16.19
CA ASP A 297 16.05 -25.68 15.42
C ASP A 297 15.98 -25.92 13.89
N ARG A 298 16.63 -26.98 13.40
CA ARG A 298 16.57 -27.41 12.00
C ARG A 298 15.15 -27.78 11.56
N LYS A 299 14.44 -28.58 12.36
CA LYS A 299 13.06 -28.98 12.05
C LYS A 299 12.10 -27.80 12.13
N MET A 300 12.36 -26.82 13.00
CA MET A 300 11.56 -25.59 13.09
C MET A 300 11.68 -24.73 11.82
N VAL A 301 12.90 -24.52 11.32
CA VAL A 301 13.11 -23.78 10.07
C VAL A 301 12.48 -24.48 8.88
N LEU A 302 12.55 -25.82 8.80
CA LEU A 302 11.88 -26.57 7.74
C LEU A 302 10.37 -26.34 7.75
N LYS A 303 9.73 -26.33 8.94
CA LYS A 303 8.30 -26.01 9.06
C LYS A 303 7.97 -24.56 8.69
N CYS A 304 8.81 -23.60 9.10
CA CYS A 304 8.65 -22.21 8.69
C CYS A 304 8.83 -22.02 7.18
N LEU A 305 9.73 -22.80 6.56
CA LEU A 305 9.99 -22.79 5.13
C LEU A 305 8.82 -23.39 4.35
N ASP A 306 8.25 -24.49 4.82
CA ASP A 306 7.05 -25.08 4.24
C ASP A 306 5.86 -24.11 4.35
N HIS A 307 5.71 -23.45 5.50
CA HIS A 307 4.69 -22.42 5.69
C HIS A 307 4.90 -21.22 4.76
N GLN A 308 6.13 -20.72 4.64
CA GLN A 308 6.44 -19.63 3.71
C GLN A 308 6.13 -20.02 2.26
N ARG A 309 6.50 -21.23 1.82
CA ARG A 309 6.18 -21.72 0.46
C ARG A 309 4.68 -21.80 0.22
N MET A 310 3.92 -22.23 1.22
CA MET A 310 2.46 -22.28 1.15
C MET A 310 1.86 -20.87 1.02
N LEU A 311 2.30 -19.91 1.85
CA LEU A 311 1.82 -18.52 1.77
C LEU A 311 2.12 -17.87 0.41
N LEU A 312 3.31 -18.13 -0.14
CA LEU A 312 3.70 -17.65 -1.46
C LEU A 312 2.87 -18.28 -2.60
N ARG A 313 2.50 -19.56 -2.46
CA ARG A 313 1.62 -20.22 -3.44
C ARG A 313 0.23 -19.59 -3.41
N ILE A 314 -0.34 -19.39 -2.23
CA ILE A 314 -1.67 -18.78 -2.09
C ILE A 314 -1.67 -17.34 -2.58
N SER A 315 -0.64 -16.53 -2.28
CA SER A 315 -0.59 -15.14 -2.74
C SER A 315 -0.64 -15.04 -4.27
N VAL A 316 0.07 -15.94 -4.98
CA VAL A 316 0.01 -16.03 -6.44
C VAL A 316 -1.37 -16.49 -6.93
N GLN A 317 -1.99 -17.46 -6.26
CA GLN A 317 -3.36 -17.90 -6.60
C GLN A 317 -4.38 -16.78 -6.38
N LEU A 318 -4.27 -16.02 -5.29
CA LEU A 318 -5.12 -14.86 -5.00
C LEU A 318 -4.98 -13.80 -6.10
N GLU A 319 -3.75 -13.50 -6.50
CA GLU A 319 -3.49 -12.57 -7.60
C GLU A 319 -4.10 -13.07 -8.92
N GLU A 320 -3.86 -14.32 -9.31
CA GLU A 320 -4.37 -14.87 -10.57
C GLU A 320 -5.91 -14.89 -10.63
N VAL A 321 -6.56 -15.19 -9.51
CA VAL A 321 -8.02 -15.25 -9.41
C VAL A 321 -8.64 -13.85 -9.42
N PHE A 322 -8.05 -12.88 -8.69
CA PHE A 322 -8.68 -11.58 -8.46
C PHE A 322 -8.19 -10.45 -9.37
N ARG A 323 -7.07 -10.60 -10.09
CA ARG A 323 -6.46 -9.53 -10.92
C ARG A 323 -7.42 -8.82 -11.88
N PHE A 324 -8.37 -9.54 -12.47
CA PHE A 324 -9.33 -8.96 -13.42
C PHE A 324 -10.49 -8.26 -12.71
N ALA A 325 -11.00 -8.80 -11.60
CA ALA A 325 -11.99 -8.10 -10.78
C ALA A 325 -11.43 -6.76 -10.28
N ILE A 326 -10.19 -6.78 -9.83
CA ILE A 326 -9.47 -5.59 -9.38
C ILE A 326 -9.30 -4.58 -10.52
N LEU A 327 -8.90 -5.03 -11.72
CA LEU A 327 -8.77 -4.15 -12.90
C LEU A 327 -10.09 -3.47 -13.25
N PHE A 328 -11.18 -4.25 -13.33
CA PHE A 328 -12.47 -3.70 -13.71
C PHE A 328 -13.08 -2.81 -12.63
N GLN A 329 -12.80 -3.05 -11.35
CA GLN A 329 -13.11 -2.09 -10.28
C GLN A 329 -12.40 -0.75 -10.49
N PHE A 330 -11.12 -0.75 -10.87
CA PHE A 330 -10.37 0.49 -11.15
C PHE A 330 -10.92 1.25 -12.37
N VAL A 331 -11.23 0.52 -13.43
CA VAL A 331 -11.85 1.10 -14.63
C VAL A 331 -13.23 1.68 -14.29
N ASN A 332 -14.05 0.95 -13.53
CA ASN A 332 -15.39 1.39 -13.13
C ASN A 332 -15.32 2.63 -12.23
N SER A 333 -14.52 2.61 -11.16
CA SER A 333 -14.38 3.79 -10.28
C SER A 333 -13.81 5.00 -11.01
N THR A 334 -12.89 4.82 -11.96
CA THR A 334 -12.38 5.93 -12.78
C THR A 334 -13.49 6.49 -13.69
N ALA A 335 -14.23 5.62 -14.38
CA ALA A 335 -15.35 6.02 -15.22
C ALA A 335 -16.46 6.72 -14.42
N ALA A 336 -16.80 6.20 -13.24
CA ALA A 336 -17.76 6.76 -12.31
C ALA A 336 -17.35 8.17 -11.85
N LEU A 337 -16.13 8.35 -11.34
CA LEU A 337 -15.64 9.67 -10.89
C LEU A 337 -15.58 10.69 -12.04
N CYS A 338 -15.12 10.26 -13.23
CA CYS A 338 -15.13 11.10 -14.42
C CYS A 338 -16.56 11.47 -14.84
N SER A 339 -17.51 10.53 -14.79
CA SER A 339 -18.91 10.80 -15.13
C SER A 339 -19.57 11.77 -14.15
N SER A 340 -19.34 11.61 -12.85
CA SER A 340 -19.88 12.50 -11.82
C SER A 340 -19.41 13.94 -12.00
N THR A 341 -18.12 14.14 -12.29
CA THR A 341 -17.59 15.50 -12.53
C THR A 341 -18.19 16.18 -13.76
N VAL A 342 -18.49 15.42 -14.82
CA VAL A 342 -19.14 15.95 -16.03
C VAL A 342 -20.61 16.27 -15.78
N VAL A 343 -21.34 15.38 -15.09
CA VAL A 343 -22.77 15.61 -14.81
C VAL A 343 -22.97 16.82 -13.88
N LEU A 344 -22.10 17.00 -12.89
CA LEU A 344 -22.10 18.19 -12.03
C LEU A 344 -21.88 19.51 -12.77
N GLN A 345 -21.26 19.48 -13.96
CA GLN A 345 -21.09 20.66 -14.81
C GLN A 345 -22.32 20.95 -15.68
N VAL A 346 -23.13 19.94 -15.96
CA VAL A 346 -24.32 20.04 -16.82
C VAL A 346 -25.57 20.35 -16.00
N ASP A 347 -25.71 19.72 -14.82
CA ASP A 347 -26.88 19.86 -13.95
C ASP A 347 -26.47 19.87 -12.47
N SER A 348 -26.58 21.04 -11.84
CA SER A 348 -26.23 21.24 -10.43
C SER A 348 -27.26 20.66 -9.47
N SER A 349 -28.48 20.33 -9.92
CA SER A 349 -29.54 19.78 -9.08
C SER A 349 -29.24 18.36 -8.58
N GLN A 350 -28.38 17.62 -9.30
CA GLN A 350 -27.97 16.26 -8.99
C GLN A 350 -26.73 16.20 -8.07
N PHE A 351 -26.36 17.32 -7.43
CA PHE A 351 -25.11 17.44 -6.66
C PHE A 351 -24.95 16.40 -5.56
N MET A 352 -25.98 16.22 -4.73
CA MET A 352 -25.93 15.28 -3.60
C MET A 352 -25.86 13.82 -4.06
N GLU A 353 -26.49 13.49 -5.18
CA GLU A 353 -26.45 12.15 -5.78
C GLU A 353 -25.07 11.84 -6.36
N MET A 354 -24.50 12.79 -7.12
CA MET A 354 -23.16 12.62 -7.69
C MET A 354 -22.06 12.61 -6.63
N LEU A 355 -22.23 13.37 -5.53
CA LEU A 355 -21.31 13.35 -4.39
C LEU A 355 -21.36 12.03 -3.62
N THR A 356 -22.55 11.50 -3.37
CA THR A 356 -22.72 10.18 -2.71
C THR A 356 -22.20 9.04 -3.60
N PHE A 357 -22.43 9.11 -4.91
CA PHE A 357 -21.91 8.16 -5.89
C PHE A 357 -20.37 8.21 -5.98
N ALA A 358 -19.78 9.41 -6.05
CA ALA A 358 -18.33 9.58 -6.06
C ALA A 358 -17.68 9.07 -4.77
N THR A 359 -18.21 9.45 -3.60
CA THR A 359 -17.67 9.01 -2.30
C THR A 359 -17.72 7.49 -2.15
N ALA A 360 -18.79 6.83 -2.59
CA ALA A 360 -18.88 5.37 -2.59
C ALA A 360 -17.77 4.70 -3.41
N HIS A 361 -17.47 5.21 -4.61
CA HIS A 361 -16.43 4.67 -5.48
C HIS A 361 -15.01 4.91 -4.94
N MET A 362 -14.77 6.03 -4.24
CA MET A 362 -13.50 6.28 -3.54
C MET A 362 -13.30 5.28 -2.38
N PHE A 363 -14.36 4.99 -1.61
CA PHE A 363 -14.29 4.00 -0.55
C PHE A 363 -14.03 2.58 -1.08
N GLN A 364 -14.65 2.19 -2.20
CA GLN A 364 -14.35 0.90 -2.84
C GLN A 364 -12.88 0.81 -3.22
N LEU A 365 -12.31 1.81 -3.92
CA LEU A 365 -10.89 1.81 -4.27
C LEU A 365 -9.97 1.76 -3.05
N PHE A 366 -10.33 2.47 -1.99
CA PHE A 366 -9.57 2.50 -0.74
C PHE A 366 -9.33 1.08 -0.18
N TYR A 367 -10.35 0.22 -0.13
CA TYR A 367 -10.20 -1.11 0.47
C TYR A 367 -9.28 -2.04 -0.33
N TYR A 368 -9.42 -2.02 -1.66
CA TYR A 368 -8.57 -2.79 -2.56
C TYR A 368 -7.10 -2.37 -2.42
N CYS A 369 -6.85 -1.07 -2.36
CA CYS A 369 -5.51 -0.52 -2.11
C CYS A 369 -4.98 -0.87 -0.72
N PHE A 370 -5.81 -0.72 0.32
CA PHE A 370 -5.42 -0.95 1.71
C PHE A 370 -4.96 -2.40 1.95
N VAL A 371 -5.76 -3.37 1.48
CA VAL A 371 -5.49 -4.79 1.71
C VAL A 371 -4.32 -5.28 0.84
N GLY A 372 -4.23 -4.81 -0.40
CA GLY A 372 -3.09 -5.10 -1.28
C GLY A 372 -1.77 -4.54 -0.74
N ASN A 373 -1.78 -3.32 -0.19
CA ASN A 373 -0.64 -2.73 0.47
C ASN A 373 -0.25 -3.49 1.74
N GLU A 374 -1.22 -3.89 2.56
CA GLU A 374 -0.96 -4.68 3.76
C GLU A 374 -0.26 -6.01 3.42
N LEU A 375 -0.72 -6.72 2.39
CA LEU A 375 -0.06 -7.95 1.92
C LEU A 375 1.38 -7.69 1.46
N THR A 376 1.60 -6.59 0.74
CA THR A 376 2.93 -6.20 0.25
C THR A 376 3.88 -5.86 1.40
N VAL A 377 3.42 -5.07 2.37
CA VAL A 377 4.20 -4.67 3.55
C VAL A 377 4.53 -5.89 4.42
N GLN A 378 3.55 -6.74 4.73
CA GLN A 378 3.80 -7.90 5.59
C GLN A 378 4.68 -8.95 4.90
N SER A 379 4.52 -9.17 3.60
CA SER A 379 5.39 -10.09 2.86
C SER A 379 6.81 -9.53 2.67
N GLY A 380 6.98 -8.20 2.53
CA GLY A 380 8.29 -7.55 2.44
C GLY A 380 9.05 -7.52 3.77
N ASN A 381 8.34 -7.29 4.89
CA ASN A 381 8.92 -7.29 6.23
C ASN A 381 9.41 -8.67 6.70
N MET A 382 9.01 -9.73 6.00
CA MET A 382 9.49 -11.10 6.24
C MET A 382 11.01 -11.21 6.15
N ALA A 383 11.66 -10.51 5.20
CA ALA A 383 13.11 -10.52 5.07
C ALA A 383 13.81 -9.90 6.29
N ALA A 384 13.24 -8.81 6.82
CA ALA A 384 13.73 -8.17 8.03
C ALA A 384 13.56 -9.09 9.25
N ALA A 385 12.40 -9.72 9.40
CA ALA A 385 12.17 -10.67 10.49
C ALA A 385 13.09 -11.89 10.47
N ILE A 386 13.42 -12.42 9.29
CA ILE A 386 14.41 -13.50 9.14
C ILE A 386 15.82 -13.00 9.52
N TYR A 387 16.18 -11.77 9.14
CA TYR A 387 17.49 -11.20 9.48
C TYR A 387 17.63 -10.88 10.96
N ASP A 388 16.55 -10.39 11.59
CA ASP A 388 16.46 -9.99 12.99
C ASP A 388 16.40 -11.20 13.94
N CYS A 389 16.21 -12.42 13.45
CA CYS A 389 16.32 -13.59 14.31
C CYS A 389 17.76 -13.70 14.84
N ASN A 390 17.96 -14.21 16.06
CA ASN A 390 19.28 -14.33 16.67
C ASN A 390 20.14 -15.45 16.04
N TRP A 391 20.15 -15.56 14.70
CA TRP A 391 20.84 -16.60 13.93
C TRP A 391 22.33 -16.68 14.22
N GLN A 392 22.91 -15.63 14.79
CA GLN A 392 24.31 -15.61 15.23
C GLN A 392 24.57 -16.63 16.37
N LEU A 393 23.56 -16.93 17.18
CA LEU A 393 23.64 -17.84 18.34
C LEU A 393 23.61 -19.32 17.93
N SER A 394 23.11 -19.65 16.74
CA SER A 394 23.04 -21.04 16.29
C SER A 394 24.39 -21.50 15.73
N GLU A 395 24.88 -22.65 16.17
CA GLU A 395 26.10 -23.28 15.63
C GLU A 395 25.82 -24.12 14.37
N ASP A 396 24.55 -24.38 14.03
CA ASP A 396 24.17 -25.21 12.89
C ASP A 396 24.37 -24.47 11.55
N LEU A 397 25.29 -24.99 10.73
CA LEU A 397 25.64 -24.43 9.42
C LEU A 397 24.50 -24.63 8.39
N GLU A 398 23.77 -25.74 8.46
CA GLU A 398 22.66 -26.03 7.56
C GLU A 398 21.45 -25.14 7.90
N PHE A 399 21.24 -24.85 9.18
CA PHE A 399 20.27 -23.84 9.63
C PHE A 399 20.55 -22.47 8.99
N LYS A 400 21.80 -21.98 9.06
CA LYS A 400 22.21 -20.69 8.47
C LYS A 400 22.05 -20.68 6.94
N LYS A 401 22.43 -21.76 6.26
CA LYS A 401 22.21 -21.90 4.80
C LYS A 401 20.73 -21.84 4.44
N GLY A 402 19.86 -22.48 5.23
CA GLY A 402 18.40 -22.42 5.06
C GLY A 402 17.85 -21.00 5.17
N LEU A 403 18.28 -20.24 6.19
CA LEU A 403 17.88 -18.83 6.37
C LEU A 403 18.30 -17.94 5.20
N ILE A 404 19.49 -18.15 4.62
CA ILE A 404 19.95 -17.38 3.45
C ILE A 404 18.97 -17.55 2.28
N LEU A 405 18.56 -18.79 1.97
CA LEU A 405 17.60 -19.06 0.90
C LEU A 405 16.23 -18.44 1.17
N MET A 406 15.75 -18.53 2.42
CA MET A 406 14.49 -17.93 2.82
C MET A 406 14.54 -16.41 2.75
N LEU A 407 15.63 -15.79 3.21
CA LEU A 407 15.86 -14.36 3.14
C LEU A 407 15.92 -13.88 1.68
N GLN A 408 16.66 -14.57 0.82
CA GLN A 408 16.73 -14.27 -0.61
C GLN A 408 15.35 -14.34 -1.28
N ARG A 409 14.50 -15.31 -0.90
CA ARG A 409 13.13 -15.38 -1.40
C ARG A 409 12.23 -14.28 -0.86
N SER A 410 12.40 -13.90 0.40
CA SER A 410 11.63 -12.85 1.08
C SER A 410 11.98 -11.43 0.63
N GLN A 411 13.10 -11.23 -0.08
CA GLN A 411 13.44 -9.93 -0.66
C GLN A 411 12.48 -9.48 -1.76
N ARG A 412 11.72 -10.41 -2.35
CA ARG A 412 10.64 -10.12 -3.30
C ARG A 412 9.29 -10.17 -2.57
N ALA A 413 8.80 -8.99 -2.19
CA ALA A 413 7.47 -8.82 -1.64
C ALA A 413 6.40 -9.37 -2.59
N GLN A 414 5.27 -9.80 -2.02
CA GLN A 414 4.11 -10.25 -2.77
C GLN A 414 3.18 -9.07 -2.97
N THR A 415 3.05 -8.60 -4.21
CA THR A 415 2.15 -7.53 -4.61
C THR A 415 0.87 -8.10 -5.21
N MET A 416 -0.23 -7.36 -5.12
CA MET A 416 -1.44 -7.63 -5.90
C MET A 416 -1.53 -6.61 -7.02
N THR A 417 -1.67 -7.11 -8.25
CA THR A 417 -1.72 -6.27 -9.44
C THR A 417 -3.09 -6.33 -10.10
N ALA A 418 -3.57 -5.20 -10.61
CA ALA A 418 -4.66 -5.13 -11.57
C ALA A 418 -4.13 -5.58 -12.95
N ALA A 419 -4.32 -6.86 -13.26
CA ALA A 419 -3.89 -7.52 -14.49
C ALA A 419 -2.40 -7.33 -14.88
N GLY A 420 -1.50 -7.12 -13.90
CA GLY A 420 -0.07 -6.87 -14.13
C GLY A 420 0.28 -5.47 -14.64
N ILE A 421 -0.67 -4.53 -14.64
CA ILE A 421 -0.53 -3.18 -15.21
C ILE A 421 -0.47 -2.10 -14.12
N ILE A 422 -1.31 -2.22 -13.08
CA ILE A 422 -1.45 -1.23 -12.01
C ILE A 422 -1.37 -1.95 -10.67
N ASP A 423 -0.39 -1.59 -9.86
CA ASP A 423 -0.36 -1.99 -8.45
C ASP A 423 -1.22 -1.03 -7.64
N LEU A 424 -1.98 -1.55 -6.67
CA LEU A 424 -3.09 -0.84 -6.01
C LEU A 424 -2.61 0.17 -4.96
N ASN A 425 -2.85 1.47 -5.16
CA ASN A 425 -2.56 2.54 -4.20
C ASN A 425 -3.25 3.89 -4.55
N PHE A 426 -3.32 4.78 -3.56
CA PHE A 426 -4.50 5.63 -3.30
C PHE A 426 -4.30 7.15 -3.52
N GLU A 427 -4.82 7.71 -4.63
CA GLU A 427 -5.67 8.94 -4.83
C GLU A 427 -5.27 10.44 -4.69
N SER A 428 -5.95 11.28 -5.50
CA SER A 428 -5.53 12.61 -5.99
C SER A 428 -6.10 13.91 -5.36
N TYR A 429 -7.27 13.95 -4.72
CA TYR A 429 -7.74 15.22 -4.10
C TYR A 429 -7.25 15.38 -2.65
N ILE A 430 -6.75 14.29 -2.09
CA ILE A 430 -6.19 14.22 -0.75
C ILE A 430 -4.69 14.60 -0.76
N SER A 431 -4.14 15.07 -1.88
CA SER A 431 -2.71 15.34 -2.05
C SER A 431 -2.14 16.33 -1.02
N GLY A 432 -2.87 17.42 -0.73
CA GLY A 432 -2.45 18.42 0.26
C GLY A 432 -2.65 17.94 1.70
N LEU A 433 -3.83 17.37 2.01
CA LEU A 433 -4.16 16.90 3.36
C LEU A 433 -3.43 15.61 3.74
N VAL A 434 -3.13 14.70 2.80
CA VAL A 434 -2.27 13.52 3.01
C VAL A 434 -0.86 13.95 3.30
N ARG A 435 -0.30 14.92 2.57
CA ARG A 435 1.05 15.44 2.86
C ARG A 435 1.10 16.05 4.25
N LEU A 436 0.11 16.86 4.61
CA LEU A 436 -0.02 17.42 5.95
C LEU A 436 -0.18 16.30 7.00
N TYR A 437 -1.05 15.32 6.74
CA TYR A 437 -1.25 14.16 7.61
C TYR A 437 0.03 13.33 7.79
N ILE A 438 0.79 13.09 6.72
CA ILE A 438 2.08 12.37 6.79
C ILE A 438 3.08 13.19 7.57
N MET A 439 3.21 14.48 7.31
CA MET A 439 4.10 15.37 8.06
C MET A 439 3.76 15.40 9.55
N LEU A 440 2.47 15.39 9.89
CA LEU A 440 2.00 15.40 11.28
C LEU A 440 2.17 14.03 11.97
N THR A 441 1.79 12.94 11.30
CA THR A 441 1.86 11.58 11.88
C THR A 441 3.27 11.02 11.94
N LYS A 442 4.11 11.33 10.94
CA LYS A 442 5.50 10.86 10.86
C LYS A 442 6.50 11.86 11.45
N LYS A 443 6.04 12.98 12.03
CA LYS A 443 6.88 14.03 12.63
C LYS A 443 8.03 13.49 13.49
N LYS A 444 7.76 12.49 14.35
CA LYS A 444 8.77 11.90 15.22
C LYS A 444 9.90 11.23 14.42
N ILE A 445 9.54 10.40 13.44
CA ILE A 445 10.50 9.72 12.56
C ILE A 445 11.29 10.73 11.73
N LEU A 446 10.61 11.73 11.16
CA LEU A 446 11.26 12.79 10.38
C LEU A 446 12.27 13.59 11.22
N ASN A 447 11.92 13.92 12.47
CA ASN A 447 12.83 14.58 13.39
C ASN A 447 14.03 13.69 13.73
N GLU A 448 13.82 12.38 13.93
CA GLU A 448 14.91 11.43 14.15
C GLU A 448 15.84 11.35 12.92
N ILE A 449 15.30 11.33 11.70
CA ILE A 449 16.07 11.40 10.45
C ILE A 449 16.89 12.68 10.41
N LEU A 450 16.28 13.84 10.67
CA LEU A 450 16.97 15.13 10.66
C LEU A 450 18.10 15.19 11.69
N VAL A 451 17.89 14.64 12.89
CA VAL A 451 18.94 14.55 13.92
C VAL A 451 20.06 13.60 13.49
N LYS A 452 19.72 12.45 12.87
CA LYS A 452 20.71 11.52 12.31
C LYS A 452 21.55 12.20 11.22
N ILE A 453 20.92 12.91 10.29
CA ILE A 453 21.59 13.68 9.23
C ILE A 453 22.50 14.74 9.86
N TRP A 454 21.96 15.58 10.74
CA TRP A 454 22.70 16.71 11.32
C TRP A 454 23.91 16.27 12.17
N LYS A 455 23.77 15.21 12.98
CA LYS A 455 24.82 14.81 13.93
C LYS A 455 25.80 13.78 13.38
N LYS A 456 25.37 12.95 12.43
CA LYS A 456 26.16 11.78 12.02
C LYS A 456 26.69 11.88 10.59
N PHE A 457 26.16 12.74 9.71
CA PHE A 457 26.68 12.80 8.34
C PHE A 457 28.08 13.42 8.32
N TRP A 458 28.91 12.93 7.40
CA TRP A 458 30.28 13.40 7.25
C TRP A 458 30.30 14.74 6.52
N PRO A 459 31.20 15.65 6.91
CA PRO A 459 31.22 16.97 6.32
C PRO A 459 31.81 16.93 4.90
N ALA A 460 31.35 17.81 4.02
CA ALA A 460 31.76 17.84 2.62
C ALA A 460 33.23 18.23 2.41
N ASP A 461 33.86 18.89 3.38
CA ASP A 461 35.28 19.28 3.37
C ASP A 461 36.24 18.09 3.59
N THR A 462 35.69 16.89 3.76
CA THR A 462 36.43 15.62 3.69
C THR A 462 36.98 15.37 2.30
N LEU A 463 36.28 15.83 1.26
CA LEU A 463 36.67 15.66 -0.13
C LEU A 463 37.83 16.58 -0.52
N ASP A 464 38.45 16.28 -1.66
CA ASP A 464 39.41 17.20 -2.27
C ASP A 464 38.72 18.50 -2.73
N PRO A 465 39.41 19.67 -2.73
CA PRO A 465 38.77 20.96 -3.00
C PRO A 465 38.01 21.01 -4.33
N ASN A 466 38.51 20.30 -5.34
CA ASN A 466 37.86 20.19 -6.65
C ASN A 466 36.57 19.36 -6.58
N GLN A 467 36.60 18.22 -5.88
CA GLN A 467 35.42 17.36 -5.69
C GLN A 467 34.39 18.01 -4.76
N GLU A 468 34.84 18.68 -3.70
CA GLU A 468 33.98 19.46 -2.80
C GLU A 468 33.24 20.56 -3.58
N LYS A 469 33.93 21.29 -4.46
CA LYS A 469 33.31 22.31 -5.33
C LYS A 469 32.27 21.70 -6.26
N LEU A 470 32.52 20.52 -6.81
CA LEU A 470 31.56 19.80 -7.66
C LEU A 470 30.33 19.37 -6.85
N LEU A 471 30.53 18.80 -5.66
CA LEU A 471 29.46 18.36 -4.76
C LEU A 471 28.59 19.54 -4.33
N LYS A 472 29.19 20.66 -3.93
CA LYS A 472 28.50 21.91 -3.60
C LYS A 472 27.70 22.44 -4.79
N ARG A 473 28.26 22.38 -6.00
CA ARG A 473 27.55 22.78 -7.22
C ARG A 473 26.32 21.89 -7.48
N ARG A 474 26.42 20.56 -7.30
CA ARG A 474 25.27 19.65 -7.40
C ARG A 474 24.18 19.98 -6.39
N ALA A 475 24.54 20.24 -5.13
CA ALA A 475 23.60 20.67 -4.09
C ALA A 475 22.93 22.01 -4.42
N GLN A 476 23.72 22.99 -4.88
CA GLN A 476 23.21 24.31 -5.29
C GLN A 476 22.25 24.21 -6.48
N ILE A 477 22.52 23.36 -7.47
CA ILE A 477 21.62 23.14 -8.61
C ILE A 477 20.26 22.62 -8.13
N ALA A 478 20.23 21.66 -7.20
CA ALA A 478 18.97 21.15 -6.65
C ALA A 478 18.15 22.24 -5.92
N VAL A 479 18.81 23.10 -5.14
CA VAL A 479 18.17 24.24 -4.47
C VAL A 479 17.71 25.30 -5.47
N LEU A 480 18.51 25.61 -6.49
CA LEU A 480 18.16 26.60 -7.50
C LEU A 480 16.95 26.15 -8.35
N LEU A 481 16.92 24.88 -8.74
CA LEU A 481 15.85 24.29 -9.53
C LEU A 481 14.51 24.26 -8.77
N THR A 482 14.54 23.85 -7.49
CA THR A 482 13.36 23.88 -6.61
C THR A 482 12.89 25.32 -6.34
N SER A 483 13.82 26.25 -6.10
CA SER A 483 13.49 27.68 -5.90
C SER A 483 12.86 28.30 -7.15
N PHE A 484 13.41 27.99 -8.33
CA PHE A 484 12.85 28.44 -9.60
C PHE A 484 11.44 27.88 -9.83
N PHE A 485 11.21 26.60 -9.50
CA PHE A 485 9.89 25.99 -9.59
C PHE A 485 8.86 26.64 -8.66
N LEU A 486 9.25 26.99 -7.42
CA LEU A 486 8.38 27.75 -6.51
C LEU A 486 7.96 29.09 -7.12
N LEU A 487 8.92 29.83 -7.68
CA LEU A 487 8.68 31.10 -8.32
C LEU A 487 7.66 30.95 -9.46
N CYS A 488 7.89 29.98 -10.37
CA CYS A 488 6.97 29.68 -11.46
C CYS A 488 5.57 29.29 -10.95
N SER A 489 5.50 28.48 -9.90
CA SER A 489 4.23 28.05 -9.28
C SER A 489 3.46 29.25 -8.70
N CYS A 490 4.13 30.14 -7.97
CA CYS A 490 3.53 31.36 -7.42
C CYS A 490 3.05 32.33 -8.52
N VAL A 491 3.82 32.48 -9.60
CA VAL A 491 3.44 33.32 -10.75
C VAL A 491 2.23 32.73 -11.46
N SER A 492 2.26 31.43 -11.77
CA SER A 492 1.12 30.74 -12.39
C SER A 492 -0.12 30.79 -11.50
N ASN A 493 0.02 30.61 -10.19
CA ASN A 493 -1.12 30.65 -9.27
C ASN A 493 -1.70 32.06 -9.17
N SER A 494 -0.86 33.09 -9.05
CA SER A 494 -1.30 34.49 -9.10
C SER A 494 -2.10 34.80 -10.36
N GLN A 495 -1.70 34.25 -11.52
CA GLN A 495 -2.43 34.40 -12.77
C GLN A 495 -3.77 33.65 -12.74
N ILE A 496 -3.81 32.40 -12.27
CA ILE A 496 -5.04 31.59 -12.22
C ILE A 496 -6.06 32.19 -11.25
N VAL A 497 -5.58 32.70 -10.12
CA VAL A 497 -6.40 33.17 -9.00
C VAL A 497 -6.81 34.63 -9.14
N GLY A 498 -5.98 35.48 -9.75
CA GLY A 498 -6.26 36.91 -9.90
C GLY A 498 -7.15 37.26 -11.10
N LEU A 499 -7.10 36.47 -12.18
CA LEU A 499 -7.81 36.80 -13.43
C LEU A 499 -9.36 36.78 -13.30
N PRO A 500 -9.99 35.81 -12.61
CA PRO A 500 -11.45 35.75 -12.48
C PRO A 500 -12.02 36.95 -11.71
N TYR A 501 -11.35 37.35 -10.61
CA TYR A 501 -11.69 38.55 -9.84
C TYR A 501 -11.66 39.83 -10.68
N LEU A 502 -10.60 39.99 -11.50
CA LEU A 502 -10.37 41.22 -12.27
C LEU A 502 -11.21 41.33 -13.55
N ARG A 503 -11.64 40.21 -14.16
CA ARG A 503 -12.25 40.22 -15.49
C ARG A 503 -13.69 39.73 -15.57
N SER A 504 -14.11 38.80 -14.71
CA SER A 504 -15.36 38.04 -14.96
C SER A 504 -16.33 37.99 -13.78
N HIS A 505 -15.99 38.55 -12.60
CA HIS A 505 -16.80 38.46 -11.37
C HIS A 505 -17.26 37.02 -11.10
N ASP A 506 -16.36 36.08 -11.34
CA ASP A 506 -16.61 34.65 -11.42
C ASP A 506 -15.82 33.97 -10.30
N MET A 507 -16.40 32.96 -9.64
CA MET A 507 -15.77 32.34 -8.46
C MET A 507 -14.45 31.64 -8.80
N LEU A 508 -13.50 31.70 -7.86
CA LEU A 508 -12.17 31.08 -7.99
C LEU A 508 -12.27 29.56 -8.22
N LEU A 509 -13.01 28.90 -7.34
CA LEU A 509 -13.36 27.49 -7.45
C LEU A 509 -14.86 27.40 -7.65
N LYS A 510 -15.27 26.93 -8.83
CA LYS A 510 -16.69 26.70 -9.14
C LYS A 510 -17.26 25.70 -8.13
N SER A 511 -17.99 26.22 -7.16
CA SER A 511 -18.50 25.50 -5.99
C SER A 511 -19.98 25.84 -5.81
N ALA A 512 -20.81 24.85 -5.54
CA ALA A 512 -22.22 25.09 -5.24
C ALA A 512 -22.37 25.44 -3.75
N PHE A 513 -22.99 26.59 -3.45
CA PHE A 513 -23.32 27.00 -2.10
C PHE A 513 -24.83 26.90 -1.87
N PRO A 514 -25.29 26.56 -0.64
CA PRO A 514 -26.72 26.45 -0.31
C PRO A 514 -27.44 27.81 -0.21
N PHE A 515 -26.76 28.91 -0.58
CA PHE A 515 -27.24 30.28 -0.57
C PHE A 515 -26.73 30.99 -1.83
N ASP A 516 -27.39 32.09 -2.21
CA ASP A 516 -26.97 32.88 -3.37
C ASP A 516 -25.64 33.58 -3.07
N TRP A 517 -24.58 33.13 -3.74
CA TRP A 517 -23.24 33.65 -3.56
C TRP A 517 -23.06 35.02 -4.23
N ASN A 518 -24.00 35.45 -5.06
CA ASN A 518 -23.95 36.71 -5.81
C ASN A 518 -24.51 37.90 -4.98
N GLU A 519 -24.90 37.68 -3.73
CA GLU A 519 -25.29 38.76 -2.82
C GLU A 519 -24.09 39.64 -2.42
N LEU A 520 -24.36 40.93 -2.22
CA LEU A 520 -23.36 41.92 -1.82
C LEU A 520 -22.64 41.45 -0.53
N TYR A 521 -21.32 41.49 -0.52
CA TYR A 521 -20.40 40.99 0.54
C TYR A 521 -20.23 39.47 0.64
N VAL A 522 -21.21 38.63 0.28
CA VAL A 522 -21.08 37.16 0.35
C VAL A 522 -20.06 36.66 -0.66
N TYR A 523 -20.11 37.16 -1.89
CA TYR A 523 -19.11 36.88 -2.93
C TYR A 523 -17.69 37.22 -2.45
N GLU A 524 -17.48 38.42 -1.91
CA GLU A 524 -16.15 38.89 -1.48
C GLU A 524 -15.58 38.04 -0.34
N ILE A 525 -16.43 37.62 0.61
CA ILE A 525 -16.03 36.73 1.72
C ILE A 525 -15.66 35.34 1.18
N LEU A 526 -16.50 34.75 0.32
CA LEU A 526 -16.24 33.44 -0.27
C LEU A 526 -15.01 33.44 -1.16
N TYR A 527 -14.84 34.47 -1.99
CA TYR A 527 -13.68 34.62 -2.85
C TYR A 527 -12.40 34.76 -2.03
N THR A 528 -12.41 35.60 -0.99
CA THR A 528 -11.28 35.76 -0.06
C THR A 528 -10.95 34.44 0.64
N TYR A 529 -11.95 33.70 1.08
CA TYR A 529 -11.76 32.38 1.69
C TYR A 529 -11.13 31.37 0.72
N GLN A 530 -11.69 31.23 -0.49
CA GLN A 530 -11.16 30.33 -1.52
C GLN A 530 -9.74 30.74 -1.93
N TYR A 531 -9.46 32.04 -2.04
CA TYR A 531 -8.13 32.59 -2.32
C TYR A 531 -7.11 32.15 -1.27
N PHE A 532 -7.40 32.33 0.02
CA PHE A 532 -6.49 31.93 1.09
C PHE A 532 -6.29 30.41 1.15
N LEU A 533 -7.36 29.63 0.96
CA LEU A 533 -7.26 28.17 0.94
C LEU A 533 -6.39 27.66 -0.21
N ASP A 534 -6.56 28.20 -1.40
CA ASP A 534 -5.80 27.79 -2.58
C ASP A 534 -4.30 28.06 -2.40
N TRP A 535 -3.94 29.26 -1.95
CA TRP A 535 -2.56 29.60 -1.61
C TRP A 535 -1.98 28.71 -0.51
N TYR A 536 -2.77 28.41 0.52
CA TYR A 536 -2.34 27.52 1.61
C TYR A 536 -2.03 26.10 1.10
N ILE A 537 -2.88 25.55 0.23
CA ILE A 537 -2.69 24.24 -0.39
C ILE A 537 -1.43 24.24 -1.27
N LEU A 538 -1.25 25.29 -2.10
CA LEU A 538 -0.07 25.43 -2.95
C LEU A 538 1.23 25.39 -2.13
N PHE A 539 1.29 26.18 -1.05
CA PHE A 539 2.49 26.23 -0.21
C PHE A 539 2.76 24.92 0.52
N ILE A 540 1.73 24.22 1.01
CA ILE A 540 1.90 22.92 1.65
C ILE A 540 2.48 21.89 0.68
N ILE A 541 1.97 21.84 -0.55
CA ILE A 541 2.44 20.89 -1.56
C ILE A 541 3.91 21.17 -1.88
N ASN A 542 4.25 22.43 -2.19
CA ASN A 542 5.62 22.81 -2.52
C ASN A 542 6.58 22.58 -1.33
N ALA A 543 6.17 22.92 -0.11
CA ALA A 543 6.99 22.71 1.08
C ALA A 543 7.31 21.23 1.30
N PHE A 544 6.32 20.35 1.14
CA PHE A 544 6.51 18.90 1.24
C PHE A 544 7.46 18.37 0.16
N ASP A 545 7.21 18.75 -1.09
CA ASP A 545 7.98 18.27 -2.24
C ASP A 545 9.46 18.70 -2.08
N PHE A 546 9.72 19.95 -1.67
CA PHE A 546 11.08 20.46 -1.44
C PHE A 546 11.77 19.81 -0.25
N PHE A 547 11.03 19.57 0.83
CA PHE A 547 11.55 18.87 1.99
C PHE A 547 11.98 17.45 1.61
N PHE A 548 11.14 16.73 0.87
CA PHE A 548 11.47 15.40 0.35
C PHE A 548 12.70 15.43 -0.57
N ILE A 549 12.69 16.28 -1.59
CA ILE A 549 13.82 16.43 -2.55
C ILE A 549 15.13 16.72 -1.81
N SER A 550 15.09 17.60 -0.81
CA SER A 550 16.28 17.97 -0.02
C SER A 550 16.81 16.82 0.83
N LEU A 551 15.93 16.02 1.43
CA LEU A 551 16.32 14.85 2.22
C LEU A 551 16.99 13.79 1.33
N VAL A 552 16.38 13.47 0.19
CA VAL A 552 16.94 12.51 -0.78
C VAL A 552 18.26 13.03 -1.34
N ALA A 553 18.33 14.33 -1.63
CA ALA A 553 19.56 14.96 -2.10
C ALA A 553 20.72 14.82 -1.12
N THR A 554 20.44 15.06 0.16
CA THR A 554 21.42 14.90 1.23
C THR A 554 21.89 13.45 1.34
N CYS A 555 21.02 12.47 1.13
CA CYS A 555 21.38 11.05 1.14
C CYS A 555 22.32 10.66 -0.01
N TYR A 556 22.03 11.06 -1.25
CA TYR A 556 22.91 10.71 -2.38
C TYR A 556 24.24 11.46 -2.32
N LEU A 557 24.26 12.71 -1.85
CA LEU A 557 25.52 13.45 -1.66
C LEU A 557 26.39 12.79 -0.58
N GLN A 558 25.78 12.26 0.47
CA GLN A 558 26.50 11.51 1.50
C GLN A 558 27.06 10.17 0.97
N LEU A 559 26.37 9.52 0.02
CA LEU A 559 26.91 8.35 -0.70
C LEU A 559 28.16 8.72 -1.51
N VAL A 560 28.17 9.87 -2.20
CA VAL A 560 29.36 10.35 -2.93
C VAL A 560 30.56 10.55 -2.00
N ILE A 561 30.35 11.17 -0.83
CA ILE A 561 31.42 11.34 0.17
C ILE A 561 31.93 9.97 0.63
N MET A 562 31.02 9.04 0.90
CA MET A 562 31.36 7.71 1.36
C MET A 562 32.12 6.88 0.31
N GLN A 563 31.76 7.00 -0.96
CA GLN A 563 32.49 6.38 -2.08
C GLN A 563 33.97 6.82 -2.07
N GLU A 564 34.23 8.13 -1.98
CA GLU A 564 35.60 8.67 -1.98
C GLU A 564 36.40 8.19 -0.77
N VAL A 565 35.79 8.23 0.42
CA VAL A 565 36.43 7.78 1.67
C VAL A 565 36.78 6.30 1.60
N LEU A 566 35.89 5.46 1.04
CA LEU A 566 36.14 4.03 0.86
C LEU A 566 37.21 3.75 -0.17
N LYS A 567 37.15 4.40 -1.34
CA LYS A 567 38.15 4.26 -2.41
C LYS A 567 39.56 4.56 -1.91
N LYS A 568 39.70 5.50 -0.98
CA LYS A 568 40.99 5.92 -0.43
C LYS A 568 41.29 5.35 0.96
N VAL A 569 40.54 4.37 1.46
CA VAL A 569 40.63 3.90 2.86
C VAL A 569 42.01 3.33 3.23
N LEU A 570 42.69 2.68 2.27
CA LEU A 570 44.06 2.13 2.41
C LEU A 570 45.16 3.09 1.91
N SER A 571 44.79 4.21 1.28
CA SER A 571 45.75 5.17 0.74
C SER A 571 46.31 6.09 1.82
N ALA A 572 47.41 6.79 1.51
CA ALA A 572 47.97 7.81 2.41
C ALA A 572 46.98 8.95 2.72
N GLU A 573 46.04 9.22 1.80
CA GLU A 573 45.01 10.26 1.92
C GLU A 573 43.93 9.91 2.95
N SER A 574 43.83 8.63 3.35
CA SER A 574 42.98 8.16 4.45
C SER A 574 43.22 8.95 5.75
N ARG A 575 44.47 9.40 6.00
CA ARG A 575 44.81 10.24 7.17
C ARG A 575 44.07 11.57 7.16
N ARG A 576 43.99 12.23 6.00
CA ARG A 576 43.27 13.49 5.84
C ARG A 576 41.77 13.29 6.07
N HIS A 577 41.19 12.23 5.51
CA HIS A 577 39.77 11.89 5.75
C HIS A 577 39.48 11.68 7.23
N LYS A 578 40.31 10.91 7.94
CA LYS A 578 40.15 10.67 9.37
C LYS A 578 40.24 11.96 10.19
N ALA A 579 41.22 12.82 9.90
CA ALA A 579 41.39 14.09 10.60
C ALA A 579 40.17 15.01 10.40
N LYS A 580 39.59 15.03 9.19
CA LYS A 580 38.39 15.81 8.89
C LYS A 580 37.11 15.25 9.54
N ILE A 581 36.95 13.92 9.56
CA ILE A 581 35.75 13.27 10.11
C ILE A 581 35.76 13.24 11.64
N PHE A 582 36.91 12.96 12.25
CA PHE A 582 37.04 12.67 13.70
C PHE A 582 37.87 13.71 14.46
N GLY A 583 38.39 14.74 13.80
CA GLY A 583 39.27 15.73 14.42
C GLY A 583 40.60 15.10 14.87
N GLY A 584 41.12 15.54 16.02
CA GLY A 584 42.39 15.07 16.57
C GLY A 584 42.47 13.56 16.87
N ILE A 585 41.33 12.90 17.08
CA ILE A 585 41.26 11.44 17.30
C ILE A 585 41.52 10.67 15.99
N GLY A 586 41.38 11.33 14.83
CA GLY A 586 41.52 10.72 13.52
C GLY A 586 42.89 10.10 13.24
N GLU A 587 43.97 10.66 13.80
CA GLU A 587 45.33 10.16 13.60
C GLU A 587 45.57 8.80 14.28
N GLU A 588 44.85 8.52 15.37
CA GLU A 588 44.95 7.27 16.12
C GLU A 588 44.09 6.13 15.52
N ILE A 589 43.20 6.45 14.58
CA ILE A 589 42.28 5.49 13.97
C ILE A 589 43.02 4.67 12.90
N GLY A 590 43.32 3.40 13.24
CA GLY A 590 43.81 2.42 12.28
C GLY A 590 42.79 2.07 11.18
N GLU A 591 43.27 1.47 10.09
CA GLU A 591 42.47 1.11 8.90
C GLU A 591 41.24 0.25 9.22
N LYS A 592 41.39 -0.78 10.07
CA LYS A 592 40.27 -1.65 10.48
C LYS A 592 39.15 -0.86 11.16
N ARG A 593 39.54 0.09 12.01
CA ARG A 593 38.58 0.91 12.76
C ARG A 593 37.92 1.94 11.84
N MET A 594 38.66 2.47 10.86
CA MET A 594 38.09 3.30 9.79
C MET A 594 37.05 2.54 8.97
N LEU A 595 37.35 1.31 8.55
CA LEU A 595 36.38 0.47 7.84
C LEU A 595 35.14 0.20 8.69
N PHE A 596 35.29 -0.03 9.99
CA PHE A 596 34.14 -0.15 10.90
C PHE A 596 33.26 1.10 10.88
N TYR A 597 33.85 2.30 10.91
CA TYR A 597 33.09 3.55 10.78
C TYR A 597 32.40 3.69 9.40
N CYS A 598 33.05 3.26 8.32
CA CYS A 598 32.42 3.22 6.99
C CYS A 598 31.22 2.27 6.94
N ILE A 599 31.31 1.10 7.59
CA ILE A 599 30.21 0.13 7.69
C ILE A 599 29.05 0.71 8.48
N GLU A 600 29.33 1.35 9.63
CA GLU A 600 28.30 2.00 10.43
C GLU A 600 27.64 3.15 9.67
N GLN A 601 28.39 3.90 8.86
CA GLN A 601 27.78 4.88 7.96
C GLN A 601 26.91 4.27 6.89
N HIS A 602 27.34 3.18 6.26
CA HIS A 602 26.53 2.50 5.26
C HIS A 602 25.19 2.05 5.84
N LYS A 603 25.22 1.45 7.05
CA LYS A 603 24.01 1.02 7.76
C LYS A 603 23.12 2.21 8.09
N LEU A 604 23.70 3.33 8.54
CA LEU A 604 22.95 4.55 8.82
C LEU A 604 22.23 5.07 7.57
N LEU A 605 22.93 5.16 6.44
CA LEU A 605 22.36 5.62 5.17
C LEU A 605 21.25 4.70 4.66
N ILE A 606 21.46 3.38 4.70
CA ILE A 606 20.44 2.39 4.34
C ILE A 606 19.21 2.56 5.22
N ASN A 607 19.39 2.73 6.53
CA ASN A 607 18.29 2.90 7.47
C ASN A 607 17.51 4.18 7.16
N ILE A 608 18.19 5.31 6.96
CA ILE A 608 17.53 6.58 6.58
C ILE A 608 16.77 6.43 5.25
N CYS A 609 17.37 5.84 4.22
CA CYS A 609 16.70 5.62 2.94
C CYS A 609 15.45 4.73 3.09
N THR A 610 15.52 3.71 3.96
CA THR A 610 14.39 2.81 4.25
C THR A 610 13.29 3.54 5.03
N GLU A 611 13.65 4.38 6.01
CA GLU A 611 12.70 5.20 6.75
C GLU A 611 12.03 6.25 5.84
N LEU A 612 12.78 6.84 4.89
CA LEU A 612 12.24 7.74 3.86
C LEU A 612 11.26 7.00 2.95
N GLU A 613 11.63 5.84 2.41
CA GLU A 613 10.75 5.02 1.59
C GLU A 613 9.43 4.70 2.32
N ASN A 614 9.51 4.18 3.53
CA ASN A 614 8.33 3.81 4.33
C ASN A 614 7.48 5.02 4.74
N SER A 615 8.03 6.23 4.74
CA SER A 615 7.32 7.45 5.15
C SER A 615 6.68 8.18 3.97
N PHE A 616 7.30 8.13 2.79
CA PHE A 616 6.92 8.94 1.64
C PHE A 616 6.33 8.15 0.46
N ASN A 617 6.49 6.82 0.41
CA ASN A 617 6.10 6.02 -0.76
C ASN A 617 4.62 6.18 -1.19
N ILE A 618 3.69 6.26 -0.24
CA ILE A 618 2.26 6.48 -0.52
C ILE A 618 2.02 7.90 -1.05
N ALA A 619 2.67 8.92 -0.48
CA ALA A 619 2.55 10.30 -0.97
C ALA A 619 3.14 10.48 -2.37
N ILE A 620 4.26 9.83 -2.64
CA ILE A 620 4.89 9.84 -3.97
C ILE A 620 3.96 9.22 -5.00
N MET A 621 3.31 8.11 -4.64
CA MET A 621 2.34 7.46 -5.51
C MET A 621 1.14 8.34 -5.82
N ILE A 622 0.57 8.95 -4.78
CA ILE A 622 -0.48 9.96 -4.93
C ILE A 622 -0.05 11.03 -5.91
N GLN A 623 1.15 11.58 -5.73
CA GLN A 623 1.66 12.64 -6.58
C GLN A 623 1.79 12.20 -8.05
N PHE A 624 2.22 10.96 -8.29
CA PHE A 624 2.37 10.40 -9.64
C PHE A 624 1.00 10.24 -10.31
N PHE A 625 0.01 9.72 -9.58
CA PHE A 625 -1.35 9.57 -10.07
C PHE A 625 -2.00 10.93 -10.37
N VAL A 626 -1.93 11.89 -9.43
CA VAL A 626 -2.41 13.28 -9.62
C VAL A 626 -1.79 13.91 -10.86
N SER A 627 -0.47 13.80 -10.99
CA SER A 627 0.25 14.47 -12.09
C SER A 627 -0.11 13.86 -13.44
N THR A 628 -0.30 12.54 -13.50
CA THR A 628 -0.76 11.85 -14.71
C THR A 628 -2.13 12.37 -15.13
N CYS A 629 -3.11 12.37 -14.21
CA CYS A 629 -4.46 12.87 -14.48
C CYS A 629 -4.48 14.36 -14.84
N GLY A 630 -3.71 15.18 -14.11
CA GLY A 630 -3.58 16.61 -14.34
C GLY A 630 -3.02 16.93 -15.72
N ILE A 631 -1.95 16.26 -16.14
CA ILE A 631 -1.37 16.43 -17.49
C ILE A 631 -2.39 16.03 -18.56
N CYS A 632 -3.08 14.89 -18.41
CA CYS A 632 -4.09 14.44 -19.38
C CYS A 632 -5.22 15.46 -19.54
N ALA A 633 -5.80 15.92 -18.43
CA ALA A 633 -6.90 16.88 -18.42
C ALA A 633 -6.47 18.23 -19.02
N SER A 634 -5.27 18.70 -18.69
CA SER A 634 -4.72 19.96 -19.21
C SER A 634 -4.60 19.93 -20.73
N VAL A 635 -3.98 18.88 -21.27
CA VAL A 635 -3.73 18.75 -22.72
C VAL A 635 -5.04 18.61 -23.49
N LEU A 636 -6.05 17.96 -22.90
CA LEU A 636 -7.39 17.90 -23.47
C LEU A 636 -8.06 19.28 -23.53
N MET A 637 -8.00 20.04 -22.42
CA MET A 637 -8.61 21.36 -22.32
C MET A 637 -7.96 22.40 -23.25
N LEU A 638 -6.65 22.29 -23.51
CA LEU A 638 -5.94 23.12 -24.51
C LEU A 638 -6.59 23.08 -25.90
N LYS A 639 -7.28 21.98 -26.23
CA LYS A 639 -7.95 21.79 -27.52
C LYS A 639 -9.40 22.27 -27.52
N VAL A 640 -10.10 22.15 -26.39
CA VAL A 640 -11.52 22.48 -26.26
C VAL A 640 -11.74 23.99 -26.15
N ASP A 641 -10.89 24.67 -25.37
CA ASP A 641 -11.03 26.11 -25.12
C ASP A 641 -9.66 26.80 -25.20
N TYR A 642 -9.37 27.38 -26.36
CA TYR A 642 -8.12 28.10 -26.60
C TYR A 642 -7.98 29.35 -25.71
N SER A 643 -9.07 29.90 -25.18
CA SER A 643 -9.00 31.05 -24.25
C SER A 643 -8.29 30.70 -22.94
N GLN A 644 -8.26 29.41 -22.57
CA GLN A 644 -7.57 28.89 -21.39
C GLN A 644 -6.16 28.35 -21.70
N PHE A 645 -5.63 28.61 -22.89
CA PHE A 645 -4.37 28.05 -23.36
C PHE A 645 -3.22 28.25 -22.36
N VAL A 646 -3.01 29.49 -21.92
CA VAL A 646 -1.91 29.81 -20.98
C VAL A 646 -2.08 29.08 -19.66
N LYS A 647 -3.30 29.09 -19.09
CA LYS A 647 -3.63 28.42 -17.82
C LYS A 647 -3.39 26.91 -17.88
N MET A 648 -3.86 26.25 -18.94
CA MET A 648 -3.73 24.79 -19.06
C MET A 648 -2.29 24.38 -19.42
N LEU A 649 -1.56 25.21 -20.17
CA LEU A 649 -0.15 24.97 -20.47
C LEU A 649 0.72 25.09 -19.21
N THR A 650 0.52 26.12 -18.39
CA THR A 650 1.27 26.28 -17.14
C THR A 650 0.91 25.18 -16.14
N PHE A 651 -0.35 24.74 -16.09
CA PHE A 651 -0.80 23.63 -15.25
C PHE A 651 -0.17 22.29 -15.67
N ALA A 652 -0.15 21.98 -16.97
CA ALA A 652 0.53 20.79 -17.49
C ALA A 652 2.05 20.82 -17.23
N ALA A 653 2.70 21.97 -17.47
CA ALA A 653 4.12 22.15 -17.22
C ALA A 653 4.48 22.01 -15.74
N GLY A 654 3.61 22.50 -14.84
CA GLY A 654 3.75 22.35 -13.39
C GLY A 654 3.80 20.88 -12.97
N HIS A 655 2.80 20.09 -13.39
CA HIS A 655 2.75 18.66 -13.08
C HIS A 655 3.91 17.86 -13.68
N ALA A 656 4.28 18.15 -14.93
CA ALA A 656 5.42 17.49 -15.57
C ALA A 656 6.73 17.80 -14.84
N THR A 657 6.91 19.05 -14.39
CA THR A 657 8.11 19.48 -13.67
C THR A 657 8.18 18.88 -12.27
N GLN A 658 7.06 18.79 -11.54
CA GLN A 658 7.01 18.06 -10.26
C GLN A 658 7.45 16.61 -10.44
N LEU A 659 6.85 15.89 -11.40
CA LEU A 659 7.17 14.49 -11.66
C LEU A 659 8.66 14.31 -12.01
N PHE A 660 9.21 15.21 -12.82
CA PHE A 660 10.61 15.21 -13.19
C PHE A 660 11.53 15.30 -11.96
N TYR A 661 11.25 16.19 -11.02
CA TYR A 661 12.13 16.34 -9.84
C TYR A 661 12.14 15.12 -8.93
N TYR A 662 10.99 14.50 -8.68
CA TYR A 662 10.92 13.24 -7.94
C TYR A 662 11.76 12.15 -8.62
N CYS A 663 11.63 12.01 -9.94
CA CYS A 663 12.40 11.04 -10.72
C CYS A 663 13.89 11.39 -10.78
N TYR A 664 14.25 12.68 -10.80
CA TYR A 664 15.63 13.14 -10.83
C TYR A 664 16.39 12.76 -9.56
N VAL A 665 15.88 13.13 -8.38
CA VAL A 665 16.58 12.80 -7.12
C VAL A 665 16.58 11.31 -6.82
N GLY A 666 15.52 10.60 -7.20
CA GLY A 666 15.48 9.14 -7.11
C GLY A 666 16.52 8.48 -8.03
N HIS A 667 16.68 8.99 -9.25
CA HIS A 667 17.68 8.47 -10.19
C HIS A 667 19.11 8.69 -9.69
N GLU A 668 19.42 9.90 -9.21
CA GLU A 668 20.74 10.19 -8.60
C GLU A 668 21.02 9.29 -7.39
N LEU A 669 20.02 9.02 -6.55
CA LEU A 669 20.18 8.10 -5.42
C LEU A 669 20.51 6.67 -5.88
N ILE A 670 19.80 6.16 -6.89
CA ILE A 670 20.04 4.83 -7.46
C ILE A 670 21.46 4.75 -8.05
N LEU A 671 21.85 5.77 -8.80
CA LEU A 671 23.14 5.87 -9.48
C LEU A 671 24.29 5.92 -8.47
N GLU A 672 24.23 6.83 -7.50
CA GLU A 672 25.27 6.99 -6.48
C GLU A 672 25.31 5.80 -5.50
N SER A 673 24.18 5.15 -5.25
CA SER A 673 24.18 3.90 -4.49
C SER A 673 24.83 2.75 -5.27
N GLY A 674 24.72 2.72 -6.59
CA GLY A 674 25.34 1.68 -7.43
C GLY A 674 26.86 1.80 -7.48
N TYR A 675 27.38 3.03 -7.57
CA TYR A 675 28.82 3.29 -7.59
C TYR A 675 29.55 2.93 -6.29
N LEU A 676 28.83 2.79 -5.17
CA LEU A 676 29.43 2.37 -3.91
C LEU A 676 30.16 1.03 -4.01
N SER A 677 29.60 0.06 -4.73
CA SER A 677 30.24 -1.24 -4.92
C SER A 677 31.54 -1.15 -5.73
N VAL A 678 31.57 -0.26 -6.73
CA VAL A 678 32.74 0.03 -7.57
C VAL A 678 33.82 0.73 -6.75
N ALA A 679 33.44 1.73 -5.95
CA ALA A 679 34.38 2.43 -5.06
C ALA A 679 35.04 1.49 -4.04
N ILE A 680 34.30 0.51 -3.52
CA ILE A 680 34.86 -0.54 -2.65
C ILE A 680 35.82 -1.45 -3.44
N TYR A 681 35.52 -1.77 -4.70
CA TYR A 681 36.43 -2.57 -5.52
C TYR A 681 37.74 -1.82 -5.82
N GLU A 682 37.68 -0.50 -5.94
CA GLU A 682 38.84 0.37 -6.20
C GLU A 682 39.67 0.72 -4.95
N CYS A 683 39.33 0.21 -3.76
CA CYS A 683 39.98 0.62 -2.50
C CYS A 683 41.38 0.04 -2.22
N ASP A 684 42.11 -0.40 -3.26
CA ASP A 684 43.40 -1.09 -3.15
C ASP A 684 43.38 -2.30 -2.20
N TRP A 685 42.24 -3.00 -2.10
CA TRP A 685 41.99 -4.11 -1.17
C TRP A 685 43.06 -5.22 -1.21
N HIS A 686 43.73 -5.37 -2.36
CA HIS A 686 44.79 -6.35 -2.58
C HIS A 686 46.08 -6.04 -1.79
N LEU A 687 46.26 -4.80 -1.30
CA LEU A 687 47.41 -4.37 -0.51
C LEU A 687 47.26 -4.70 0.99
N SER A 688 46.04 -4.86 1.52
CA SER A 688 45.82 -5.18 2.94
C SER A 688 45.89 -6.69 3.18
N TYR A 689 46.84 -7.20 3.96
CA TYR A 689 46.96 -8.64 4.25
C TYR A 689 46.00 -9.15 5.33
N ASP A 690 45.16 -8.28 5.91
CA ASP A 690 44.20 -8.68 6.94
C ASP A 690 42.98 -9.38 6.33
N LYS A 691 42.84 -10.67 6.65
CA LYS A 691 41.71 -11.49 6.21
C LYS A 691 40.36 -10.93 6.64
N ASN A 692 40.26 -10.42 7.88
CA ASN A 692 38.99 -9.90 8.41
C ASN A 692 38.56 -8.62 7.69
N PHE A 693 39.53 -7.75 7.38
CA PHE A 693 39.31 -6.53 6.60
C PHE A 693 38.78 -6.83 5.19
N ARG A 694 39.44 -7.74 4.46
CA ARG A 694 39.00 -8.15 3.10
C ARG A 694 37.61 -8.81 3.13
N GLN A 695 37.32 -9.65 4.12
CA GLN A 695 36.00 -10.26 4.26
C GLN A 695 34.91 -9.23 4.53
N ALA A 696 35.19 -8.21 5.35
CA ALA A 696 34.25 -7.12 5.61
C ALA A 696 33.98 -6.28 4.35
N LEU A 697 35.01 -5.99 3.53
CA LEU A 697 34.84 -5.31 2.24
C LEU A 697 33.96 -6.12 1.27
N LEU A 698 34.14 -7.45 1.20
CA LEU A 698 33.32 -8.31 0.36
C LEU A 698 31.83 -8.25 0.75
N LEU A 699 31.51 -8.33 2.05
CA LEU A 699 30.15 -8.20 2.54
C LEU A 699 29.55 -6.83 2.23
N MET A 700 30.37 -5.78 2.41
CA MET A 700 29.96 -4.41 2.14
C MET A 700 29.69 -4.18 0.64
N MET A 701 30.55 -4.73 -0.23
CA MET A 701 30.40 -4.70 -1.69
C MET A 701 29.14 -5.46 -2.12
N GLN A 702 28.94 -6.68 -1.61
CA GLN A 702 27.76 -7.49 -1.90
C GLN A 702 26.47 -6.77 -1.46
N ARG A 703 26.48 -6.10 -0.30
CA ARG A 703 25.35 -5.25 0.11
C ARG A 703 25.19 -4.04 -0.79
N GLY A 704 26.28 -3.40 -1.21
CA GLY A 704 26.30 -2.22 -2.08
C GLY A 704 25.73 -2.49 -3.48
N GLN A 705 25.77 -3.74 -3.96
CA GLN A 705 25.12 -4.14 -5.21
C GLN A 705 23.59 -4.05 -5.18
N LYS A 706 22.97 -4.05 -3.98
CA LYS A 706 21.55 -3.70 -3.81
C LYS A 706 21.43 -2.19 -3.64
N VAL A 707 21.20 -1.51 -4.75
CA VAL A 707 21.03 -0.06 -4.81
C VAL A 707 19.91 0.43 -3.89
N GLN A 708 20.09 1.60 -3.29
CA GLN A 708 19.03 2.30 -2.59
C GLN A 708 18.12 2.95 -3.63
N CYS A 709 16.85 2.55 -3.62
CA CYS A 709 15.85 3.01 -4.56
C CYS A 709 14.62 3.43 -3.77
N LEU A 710 14.05 4.57 -4.15
CA LEU A 710 12.76 5.03 -3.66
C LEU A 710 11.69 4.70 -4.70
N THR A 711 10.49 4.38 -4.24
CA THR A 711 9.40 3.95 -5.12
C THR A 711 8.11 4.71 -4.85
N ALA A 712 7.29 4.83 -5.89
CA ALA A 712 5.89 5.13 -5.72
C ALA A 712 5.20 3.86 -5.20
N ALA A 713 5.03 3.76 -3.87
CA ALA A 713 4.37 2.66 -3.15
C ALA A 713 4.67 1.23 -3.66
N GLY A 714 5.93 0.95 -4.01
CA GLY A 714 6.42 -0.35 -4.48
C GLY A 714 6.24 -0.63 -5.98
N VAL A 715 5.55 0.24 -6.72
CA VAL A 715 5.05 -0.01 -8.09
C VAL A 715 6.02 0.41 -9.16
N THR A 716 6.58 1.59 -8.95
CA THR A 716 7.39 2.26 -9.95
C THR A 716 8.53 2.96 -9.24
N GLU A 717 9.74 2.62 -9.66
CA GLU A 717 10.96 3.25 -9.17
C GLU A 717 11.00 4.72 -9.57
N LEU A 718 11.51 5.58 -8.70
CA LEU A 718 11.77 6.98 -9.02
C LEU A 718 13.00 7.09 -9.91
N ASN A 719 12.82 6.99 -11.23
CA ASN A 719 13.89 7.14 -12.21
C ASN A 719 13.38 7.77 -13.53
N PHE A 720 14.29 8.15 -14.42
CA PHE A 720 13.93 8.77 -15.70
C PHE A 720 13.13 7.84 -16.63
N ALA A 721 13.31 6.52 -16.55
CA ALA A 721 12.52 5.58 -17.34
C ALA A 721 11.04 5.63 -16.91
N SER A 722 10.78 5.71 -15.61
CA SER A 722 9.43 5.88 -15.05
C SER A 722 8.80 7.20 -15.45
N PHE A 723 9.55 8.32 -15.40
CA PHE A 723 9.10 9.61 -15.90
C PHE A 723 8.61 9.52 -17.35
N LEU A 724 9.43 8.94 -18.24
CA LEU A 724 9.07 8.79 -19.65
C LEU A 724 7.87 7.85 -19.87
N LYS A 725 7.77 6.76 -19.10
CA LYS A 725 6.61 5.86 -19.14
C LYS A 725 5.33 6.60 -18.79
N ILE A 726 5.34 7.41 -17.73
CA ILE A 726 4.19 8.19 -17.30
C ILE A 726 3.80 9.23 -18.35
N MET A 727 4.78 9.95 -18.92
CA MET A 727 4.50 10.92 -19.99
C MET A 727 3.86 10.27 -21.24
N ARG A 728 4.33 9.07 -21.63
CA ARG A 728 3.75 8.30 -22.74
C ARG A 728 2.34 7.80 -22.42
N LEU A 729 2.11 7.36 -21.18
CA LEU A 729 0.80 6.94 -20.70
C LEU A 729 -0.19 8.11 -20.76
N SER A 730 0.20 9.28 -20.26
CA SER A 730 -0.62 10.49 -20.33
C SER A 730 -0.98 10.88 -21.76
N PHE A 731 -0.01 10.81 -22.68
CA PHE A 731 -0.27 11.08 -24.09
C PHE A 731 -1.20 10.04 -24.73
N SER A 732 -1.06 8.76 -24.38
CA SER A 732 -1.93 7.69 -24.87
C SER A 732 -3.38 7.91 -24.42
N PHE A 733 -3.59 8.24 -23.14
CA PHE A 733 -4.91 8.61 -22.63
C PHE A 733 -5.47 9.85 -23.34
N TYR A 734 -4.67 10.90 -23.52
CA TYR A 734 -5.06 12.07 -24.30
C TYR A 734 -5.51 11.68 -25.72
N THR A 735 -4.73 10.88 -26.45
CA THR A 735 -5.09 10.49 -27.84
C THR A 735 -6.40 9.71 -27.89
N LEU A 736 -6.64 8.80 -26.94
CA LEU A 736 -7.89 8.07 -26.80
C LEU A 736 -9.06 9.03 -26.57
N LEU A 737 -8.97 9.89 -25.55
CA LEU A 737 -9.99 10.89 -25.21
C LEU A 737 -10.25 11.85 -26.38
N ASN A 738 -9.20 12.34 -27.03
CA ASN A 738 -9.30 13.22 -28.18
C ASN A 738 -9.98 12.55 -29.38
N ASN A 739 -9.70 11.27 -29.64
CA ASN A 739 -10.38 10.53 -30.70
C ASN A 739 -11.87 10.32 -30.39
N LEU A 740 -12.22 10.13 -29.12
CA LEU A 740 -13.61 10.08 -28.69
C LEU A 740 -14.31 11.45 -28.86
N LEU A 741 -13.62 12.56 -28.61
CA LEU A 741 -14.17 13.91 -28.76
C LEU A 741 -14.27 14.38 -30.23
N MET A 742 -13.23 14.18 -31.06
CA MET A 742 -13.18 14.69 -32.44
C MET A 742 -14.11 13.97 -33.41
N LYS A 743 -14.54 12.75 -33.09
CA LYS A 743 -15.53 12.05 -33.90
C LYS A 743 -16.92 12.69 -33.79
N ASN A 744 -17.12 13.56 -32.79
CA ASN A 744 -18.37 14.28 -32.54
C ASN A 744 -18.39 15.71 -33.12
N SER A 745 -17.31 16.22 -33.74
CA SER A 745 -17.28 17.57 -34.35
C SER A 745 -17.48 17.58 -35.88
N ILE A 746 -17.66 16.40 -36.50
CA ILE A 746 -17.90 16.23 -37.94
C ILE A 746 -19.33 15.67 -38.21
N GLN A 747 -20.15 15.51 -37.16
CA GLN A 747 -21.59 15.23 -37.25
C GLN A 747 -22.35 16.34 -36.54
#